data_AF-Q1ILX7-F1
#
_entry.id   AF-Q1ILX7-F1
#
_cell.length_a   1.000
_cell.length_b   1.000
_cell.length_c   1.000
_cell.angle_alpha   90.00
_cell.angle_beta   90.00
_cell.angle_gamma   90.00
#
_symmetry.space_group_name_H-M   'P 1'
#
loop_
_entity.id
_entity.type
_entity.pdbx_description
1 polymer ?
#
loop_
_entity_poly.entity_id
_entity_poly.type
_entity_poly.pdbx_seq_one_letter_code
_entity_poly.pdbx_strand_id
1 'polypeptide(L)'
;MRRICSFVLALVICSIFSGILFAQTPAPKPVTKAKADLSKPSVYVVGYAHLDTEWRWEYPLVIREYLSKTMRNNFALFEKYPDYIFNFSGANRYRLMKEYYPEDYKRLQHYVAAGRWFPAGSSMEESDVNSPSAESIFRQVLYGNEFFRRDFGKASSEYMLPDCFGFPASLPSILAHAGVKGFSTQKLTWGSSADAGGWDSPERTPMGTPFNVGLWEGPDGKSVIAAFNPGSYAADLSTDLTKPLPEGTRSTRGKTEEAHQLWLFQDDWARRVARNGEVTGLFTDYHYFGTGDIGGSATERSVQLLEAMLHKRPFALPAYTGQEQWTTFGKEALVGDGPVRVISATADQMFLDIGNNTAKLPRYKGELELTNHSAGSLTSEAYQKRWNRKNELLADAAEKASVAAAWLGGRVYPQKRLNDAWTLVMGGQFHDIMAGTATPQSYNYSWNDDVIAMNQFAGVMQDAVGTVAAAMDTRGDGIPIVVYNPLNVSREDLVEATTLLGDGDARVIGPDGNEVPSQRDGNKVVFAAKVPSVGFAVYHVQSGGNSLSELKVTESSLENARYRVQIDANGDVSSIFDKKLNRELLSAPARLAFLTENPAQWPAWNMDYEDQMRPPRAYVSGPAKVRIAERGPARVALEIEREAEGSKFVQTIRLSAGDAGNRVEFTNEIDWQTKESALKAVFPLAFSNENATYNWDVGTIERPTNTPKKFEVPSHQWFDLTDRSGNGGVTILSDCKYGSDKPDDHTLRLTLIYSPGLGGKQSDYADQTTQDFGHHQIVYGLSAHDGDWRKARTDWQGYRLNQPLIAFVVPQHEGALGKQFSLVSVDNPSIRVLALKKAENSGDIVVRLVETDGRDTKNVHTKFASAISSARELNGQEQPLGAVSVSNGSLETSFTPYQLHTIAVKLAPSTAHVAPAKWQAVALNYDTSVASFEGKPAEGCMDCSWNEPAADGQGHAYPAEMLPASIAFQGVEFRIAPSGKNDAVIARGQAISLPVGDFTRAYVLASAIGDQSAKFRGVMQAFKIPDWTGFVGQWDNRKWNIRKETVPAKGNDPEYVRTVMDFTGKITPGFIKRADIAWYASHRHDTNGSNEPYSYSYLFAIPIDFPPGTETLTLPNNDKVRILAITVTSDHAAARPVQPLYDTLEH
;
A
#
# COMPACT_ATOMS: atom_id res chain seq x y z
N MET A 1 -13.26 -69.79 -24.80
CA MET A 1 -13.79 -69.85 -26.18
C MET A 1 -14.79 -68.73 -26.39
N ARG A 2 -14.51 -67.84 -27.37
CA ARG A 2 -15.40 -66.92 -28.14
C ARG A 2 -16.40 -66.01 -27.37
N ARG A 3 -16.19 -64.68 -27.27
CA ARG A 3 -16.46 -63.59 -28.28
C ARG A 3 -17.97 -63.27 -28.39
N ILE A 4 -18.54 -62.05 -28.32
CA ILE A 4 -18.10 -60.66 -28.65
C ILE A 4 -19.01 -59.59 -27.97
N CYS A 5 -18.37 -58.43 -27.68
CA CYS A 5 -18.76 -57.02 -27.43
C CYS A 5 -20.23 -56.50 -27.47
N SER A 6 -20.58 -55.56 -26.57
CA SER A 6 -20.45 -54.09 -26.79
C SER A 6 -20.84 -53.19 -25.59
N PHE A 7 -19.94 -52.25 -25.28
CA PHE A 7 -20.04 -50.90 -24.65
C PHE A 7 -20.61 -50.65 -23.23
N VAL A 8 -19.84 -49.83 -22.49
CA VAL A 8 -19.93 -49.47 -21.06
C VAL A 8 -20.39 -48.01 -20.91
N LEU A 9 -21.30 -47.75 -19.97
CA LEU A 9 -21.48 -46.46 -19.32
C LEU A 9 -21.84 -46.72 -17.84
N ALA A 10 -21.01 -46.29 -16.89
CA ALA A 10 -21.25 -46.46 -15.46
C ALA A 10 -21.32 -45.09 -14.77
N LEU A 11 -22.46 -44.87 -14.10
CA LEU A 11 -22.78 -43.72 -13.26
C LEU A 11 -22.51 -44.03 -11.79
N VAL A 12 -22.19 -42.95 -11.08
CA VAL A 12 -21.75 -42.78 -9.69
C VAL A 12 -22.71 -43.38 -8.64
N ILE A 13 -22.14 -44.07 -7.64
CA ILE A 13 -22.81 -44.40 -6.36
C ILE A 13 -22.22 -43.50 -5.27
N CYS A 14 -23.10 -42.77 -4.59
CA CYS A 14 -22.83 -41.91 -3.44
C CYS A 14 -23.37 -42.62 -2.18
N SER A 15 -22.67 -42.55 -1.04
CA SER A 15 -23.11 -43.13 0.24
C SER A 15 -22.91 -42.13 1.40
N ILE A 16 -24.05 -41.56 1.82
CA ILE A 16 -24.54 -41.36 3.20
C ILE A 16 -23.54 -40.95 4.29
N PHE A 17 -23.68 -39.71 4.78
CA PHE A 17 -23.58 -39.39 6.21
C PHE A 17 -24.70 -38.41 6.61
N SER A 18 -25.29 -38.68 7.76
CA SER A 18 -26.54 -38.18 8.35
C SER A 18 -26.52 -36.69 8.73
N GLY A 19 -27.54 -35.94 8.29
CA GLY A 19 -27.79 -34.56 8.65
C GLY A 19 -28.63 -34.41 9.92
N ILE A 20 -28.16 -33.54 10.82
CA ILE A 20 -28.98 -32.89 11.84
C ILE A 20 -29.60 -31.67 11.16
N LEU A 21 -30.92 -31.69 10.94
CA LEU A 21 -31.67 -30.53 10.42
C LEU A 21 -31.66 -29.40 11.47
N PHE A 22 -30.87 -28.36 11.22
CA PHE A 22 -31.23 -27.03 11.70
C PHE A 22 -32.39 -26.53 10.82
N ALA A 23 -33.51 -26.20 11.44
CA ALA A 23 -34.62 -25.53 10.77
C ALA A 23 -34.12 -24.17 10.24
N GLN A 24 -33.81 -24.10 8.96
CA GLN A 24 -33.58 -22.84 8.26
C GLN A 24 -34.92 -22.08 8.22
N THR A 25 -35.01 -20.99 8.99
CA THR A 25 -36.00 -19.95 8.72
C THR A 25 -35.82 -19.49 7.27
N PRO A 26 -36.89 -19.38 6.47
CA PRO A 26 -36.77 -18.95 5.09
C PRO A 26 -36.13 -17.56 5.06
N ALA A 27 -35.11 -17.38 4.21
CA ALA A 27 -34.50 -16.08 3.98
C ALA A 27 -35.62 -15.08 3.60
N PRO A 28 -35.69 -13.89 4.24
CA PRO A 28 -36.64 -12.87 3.83
C PRO A 28 -36.38 -12.54 2.36
N LYS A 29 -37.45 -12.55 1.55
CA LYS A 29 -37.37 -12.15 0.14
C LYS A 29 -36.73 -10.76 0.05
N PRO A 30 -35.82 -10.51 -0.90
CA PRO A 30 -35.27 -9.18 -1.10
C PRO A 30 -36.44 -8.22 -1.38
N VAL A 31 -36.62 -7.24 -0.50
CA VAL A 31 -37.53 -6.12 -0.75
C VAL A 31 -36.89 -5.33 -1.87
N THR A 32 -37.31 -5.56 -3.11
CA THR A 32 -37.00 -4.67 -4.23
C THR A 32 -37.64 -3.33 -3.93
N LYS A 33 -36.89 -2.41 -3.31
CA LYS A 33 -37.29 -1.01 -3.18
C LYS A 33 -37.54 -0.48 -4.60
N ALA A 34 -38.71 0.13 -4.83
CA ALA A 34 -38.98 0.78 -6.10
C ALA A 34 -37.92 1.86 -6.36
N LYS A 35 -37.41 1.94 -7.59
CA LYS A 35 -36.40 2.93 -7.99
C LYS A 35 -36.88 4.34 -7.61
N ALA A 36 -36.02 5.13 -6.96
CA ALA A 36 -36.43 6.45 -6.48
C ALA A 36 -36.80 7.38 -7.66
N ASP A 37 -37.88 8.14 -7.49
CA ASP A 37 -38.28 9.19 -8.43
C ASP A 37 -37.46 10.45 -8.14
N LEU A 38 -36.37 10.64 -8.87
CA LEU A 38 -35.41 11.74 -8.68
C LEU A 38 -35.97 13.13 -9.04
N SER A 39 -37.18 13.19 -9.61
CA SER A 39 -37.91 14.45 -9.78
C SER A 39 -38.58 14.93 -8.49
N LYS A 40 -38.70 14.06 -7.47
CA LYS A 40 -39.25 14.39 -6.16
C LYS A 40 -38.13 14.79 -5.20
N PRO A 41 -38.21 15.99 -4.59
CA PRO A 41 -37.23 16.45 -3.61
C PRO A 41 -36.98 15.44 -2.50
N SER A 42 -35.74 14.97 -2.39
CA SER A 42 -35.31 13.99 -1.39
C SER A 42 -33.93 14.32 -0.83
N VAL A 43 -33.67 13.94 0.42
CA VAL A 43 -32.32 13.94 1.01
C VAL A 43 -32.00 12.55 1.51
N TYR A 44 -30.87 12.00 1.06
CA TYR A 44 -30.36 10.70 1.51
C TYR A 44 -29.51 10.92 2.76
N VAL A 45 -30.02 10.45 3.90
CA VAL A 45 -29.43 10.65 5.21
C VAL A 45 -28.70 9.37 5.61
N VAL A 46 -27.38 9.47 5.71
CA VAL A 46 -26.44 8.35 5.88
C VAL A 46 -25.92 8.36 7.31
N GLY A 47 -26.49 7.47 8.12
CA GLY A 47 -26.05 7.26 9.49
C GLY A 47 -24.72 6.52 9.48
N TYR A 48 -23.69 7.12 10.06
CA TYR A 48 -22.31 6.64 9.97
C TYR A 48 -21.56 6.81 11.30
N ALA A 49 -20.48 6.07 11.49
CA ALA A 49 -19.51 6.33 12.55
C ALA A 49 -18.12 6.22 11.94
N HIS A 50 -17.38 7.31 11.94
CA HIS A 50 -15.98 7.28 11.55
C HIS A 50 -15.17 6.63 12.67
N LEU A 51 -14.23 5.74 12.33
CA LEU A 51 -13.34 5.13 13.30
C LEU A 51 -11.95 5.10 12.72
N ASP A 52 -11.01 5.87 13.28
CA ASP A 52 -9.62 5.76 12.89
C ASP A 52 -9.06 4.44 13.41
N THR A 53 -8.58 3.62 12.48
CA THR A 53 -8.01 2.31 12.81
C THR A 53 -6.77 2.49 13.69
N GLU A 54 -6.00 3.53 13.42
CA GLU A 54 -4.91 4.05 14.25
C GLU A 54 -4.77 5.55 14.02
N TRP A 55 -4.59 6.33 15.08
CA TRP A 55 -4.32 7.77 14.99
C TRP A 55 -3.60 8.26 16.25
N ARG A 56 -4.32 8.85 17.21
CA ARG A 56 -3.83 9.16 18.56
C ARG A 56 -4.05 8.01 19.56
N TRP A 57 -4.28 6.83 19.00
CA TRP A 57 -4.43 5.52 19.63
C TRP A 57 -3.98 4.43 18.66
N GLU A 58 -3.77 3.23 19.19
CA GLU A 58 -3.24 2.09 18.46
C GLU A 58 -4.23 0.93 18.41
N TYR A 59 -3.96 -0.06 17.56
CA TYR A 59 -4.80 -1.25 17.36
C TYR A 59 -5.33 -1.90 18.66
N PRO A 60 -4.55 -2.11 19.73
CA PRO A 60 -5.08 -2.73 20.95
C PRO A 60 -6.26 -1.97 21.57
N LEU A 61 -6.24 -0.64 21.57
CA LEU A 61 -7.34 0.16 22.13
C LEU A 61 -8.56 0.10 21.22
N VAL A 62 -8.35 0.23 19.90
CA VAL A 62 -9.41 0.14 18.89
C VAL A 62 -10.14 -1.20 19.00
N ILE A 63 -9.39 -2.28 19.11
CA ILE A 63 -9.95 -3.63 19.25
C ILE A 63 -10.72 -3.71 20.56
N ARG A 64 -10.05 -3.46 21.71
CA ARG A 64 -10.64 -3.67 23.05
C ARG A 64 -11.90 -2.82 23.30
N GLU A 65 -11.88 -1.55 22.89
CA GLU A 65 -12.94 -0.59 23.23
C GLU A 65 -13.78 -0.16 22.03
N TYR A 66 -13.17 0.33 20.96
CA TYR A 66 -13.89 1.08 19.94
C TYR A 66 -14.73 0.20 19.02
N LEU A 67 -14.20 -0.95 18.57
CA LEU A 67 -14.95 -1.90 17.75
C LEU A 67 -16.14 -2.49 18.52
N SER A 68 -15.92 -2.90 19.76
CA SER A 68 -16.98 -3.48 20.60
C SER A 68 -18.09 -2.46 20.92
N LYS A 69 -17.72 -1.21 21.23
CA LYS A 69 -18.64 -0.09 21.41
C LYS A 69 -19.45 0.21 20.15
N THR A 70 -18.79 0.24 18.98
CA THR A 70 -19.44 0.47 17.68
C THR A 70 -20.51 -0.57 17.39
N MET A 71 -20.21 -1.85 17.61
CA MET A 71 -21.20 -2.92 17.42
C MET A 71 -22.37 -2.80 18.41
N ARG A 72 -22.06 -2.79 19.71
CA ARG A 72 -23.07 -2.93 20.78
C ARG A 72 -24.00 -1.72 20.90
N ASN A 73 -23.48 -0.51 20.69
CA ASN A 73 -24.32 0.70 20.70
C ASN A 73 -25.33 0.68 19.54
N ASN A 74 -24.90 0.31 18.34
CA ASN A 74 -25.81 0.20 17.20
C ASN A 74 -26.82 -0.94 17.35
N PHE A 75 -26.43 -2.08 17.92
CA PHE A 75 -27.37 -3.15 18.23
C PHE A 75 -28.52 -2.67 19.12
N ALA A 76 -28.22 -1.89 20.16
CA ALA A 76 -29.23 -1.31 21.04
C ALA A 76 -30.16 -0.30 20.31
N LEU A 77 -29.64 0.45 19.34
CA LEU A 77 -30.45 1.35 18.52
C LEU A 77 -31.37 0.59 17.56
N PHE A 78 -30.88 -0.48 16.93
CA PHE A 78 -31.70 -1.29 16.01
C PHE A 78 -32.90 -1.96 16.69
N GLU A 79 -32.77 -2.32 17.97
CA GLU A 79 -33.87 -2.87 18.78
C GLU A 79 -35.01 -1.84 18.99
N LYS A 80 -34.68 -0.55 19.07
CA LYS A 80 -35.63 0.52 19.39
C LYS A 80 -36.23 1.21 18.17
N TYR A 81 -35.44 1.37 17.12
CA TYR A 81 -35.75 2.23 15.97
C TYR A 81 -35.76 1.37 14.70
N PRO A 82 -36.93 1.01 14.12
CA PRO A 82 -37.03 0.00 13.07
C PRO A 82 -36.59 0.45 11.66
N ASP A 83 -36.45 1.75 11.41
CA ASP A 83 -36.10 2.31 10.10
C ASP A 83 -34.67 2.88 10.05
N TYR A 84 -33.94 2.91 11.17
CA TYR A 84 -32.54 3.36 11.22
C TYR A 84 -31.59 2.45 10.42
N ILE A 85 -30.85 3.02 9.46
CA ILE A 85 -29.76 2.33 8.76
C ILE A 85 -28.42 2.91 9.21
N PHE A 86 -27.52 2.04 9.66
CA PHE A 86 -26.14 2.37 10.00
C PHE A 86 -25.19 1.90 8.91
N ASN A 87 -24.21 2.72 8.57
CA ASN A 87 -23.18 2.48 7.58
C ASN A 87 -21.82 2.44 8.29
N PHE A 88 -20.94 1.54 7.87
CA PHE A 88 -19.60 1.44 8.45
C PHE A 88 -18.61 0.90 7.42
N SER A 89 -17.51 1.61 7.21
CA SER A 89 -16.50 1.36 6.17
C SER A 89 -15.26 0.64 6.71
N GLY A 90 -14.44 0.13 5.78
CA GLY A 90 -13.16 -0.53 6.05
C GLY A 90 -13.31 -2.01 6.42
N ALA A 91 -13.17 -2.91 5.44
CA ALA A 91 -13.28 -4.36 5.66
C ALA A 91 -12.25 -4.93 6.66
N ASN A 92 -11.09 -4.28 6.86
CA ASN A 92 -10.12 -4.68 7.87
C ASN A 92 -10.71 -4.57 9.30
N ARG A 93 -11.51 -3.54 9.58
CA ARG A 93 -12.21 -3.42 10.87
C ARG A 93 -13.21 -4.55 11.07
N TYR A 94 -13.90 -4.98 10.02
CA TYR A 94 -14.76 -6.17 10.09
C TYR A 94 -13.97 -7.46 10.27
N ARG A 95 -12.78 -7.57 9.68
CA ARG A 95 -11.86 -8.69 9.94
C ARG A 95 -11.47 -8.74 11.41
N LEU A 96 -11.10 -7.60 12.01
CA LEU A 96 -10.80 -7.50 13.43
C LEU A 96 -12.03 -7.80 14.30
N MET A 97 -13.22 -7.30 13.96
CA MET A 97 -14.46 -7.66 14.67
C MET A 97 -14.75 -9.17 14.63
N LYS A 98 -14.52 -9.82 13.48
CA LYS A 98 -14.69 -11.27 13.31
C LYS A 98 -13.67 -12.07 14.13
N GLU A 99 -12.43 -11.61 14.16
CA GLU A 99 -11.31 -12.25 14.85
C GLU A 99 -11.47 -12.15 16.38
N TYR A 100 -11.74 -10.96 16.91
CA TYR A 100 -11.72 -10.71 18.36
C TYR A 100 -13.10 -10.74 19.04
N TYR A 101 -14.20 -10.70 18.27
CA TYR A 101 -15.56 -10.68 18.79
C TYR A 101 -16.52 -11.56 17.97
N PRO A 102 -16.24 -12.86 17.80
CA PRO A 102 -16.99 -13.74 16.89
C PRO A 102 -18.50 -13.82 17.19
N GLU A 103 -18.92 -13.74 18.46
CA GLU A 103 -20.33 -13.74 18.84
C GLU A 103 -21.05 -12.43 18.48
N ASP A 104 -20.44 -11.28 18.75
CA ASP A 104 -20.99 -9.98 18.32
C ASP A 104 -20.96 -9.87 16.79
N TYR A 105 -19.97 -10.46 16.12
CA TYR A 105 -19.90 -10.51 14.65
C TYR A 105 -21.04 -11.31 14.03
N LYS A 106 -21.44 -12.45 14.61
CA LYS A 106 -22.65 -13.18 14.18
C LYS A 106 -23.91 -12.33 14.33
N ARG A 107 -24.02 -11.55 15.40
CA ARG A 107 -25.11 -10.60 15.60
C ARG A 107 -25.07 -9.46 14.59
N LEU A 108 -23.89 -8.95 14.25
CA LEU A 108 -23.70 -7.98 13.17
C LEU A 108 -24.20 -8.55 11.84
N GLN A 109 -23.82 -9.79 11.48
CA GLN A 109 -24.29 -10.45 10.26
C GLN A 109 -25.82 -10.50 10.17
N HIS A 110 -26.51 -10.72 11.29
CA HIS A 110 -27.97 -10.66 11.35
C HIS A 110 -28.51 -9.27 10.95
N TYR A 111 -27.95 -8.19 11.49
CA TYR A 111 -28.38 -6.83 11.12
C TYR A 111 -27.99 -6.43 9.70
N VAL A 112 -26.90 -6.97 9.15
CA VAL A 112 -26.56 -6.80 7.73
C VAL A 112 -27.57 -7.50 6.82
N ALA A 113 -27.98 -8.72 7.18
CA ALA A 113 -29.03 -9.45 6.47
C ALA A 113 -30.38 -8.72 6.56
N ALA A 114 -30.70 -8.14 7.73
CA ALA A 114 -31.90 -7.33 7.95
C ALA A 114 -31.87 -5.95 7.26
N GLY A 115 -30.74 -5.54 6.67
CA GLY A 115 -30.59 -4.25 6.00
C GLY A 115 -30.52 -3.05 6.96
N ARG A 116 -30.14 -3.30 8.22
CA ARG A 116 -30.02 -2.28 9.28
C ARG A 116 -28.58 -1.84 9.49
N TRP A 117 -27.63 -2.71 9.16
CA TRP A 117 -26.20 -2.41 9.08
C TRP A 117 -25.74 -2.57 7.63
N PHE A 118 -24.98 -1.62 7.09
CA PHE A 118 -24.48 -1.65 5.73
C PHE A 118 -22.94 -1.63 5.69
N PRO A 119 -22.28 -2.64 5.10
CA PRO A 119 -20.85 -2.61 4.83
C PRO A 119 -20.54 -1.61 3.71
N ALA A 120 -20.04 -0.42 4.10
CA ALA A 120 -19.83 0.73 3.23
C ALA A 120 -18.37 0.84 2.73
N GLY A 121 -18.13 1.78 1.82
CA GLY A 121 -16.82 2.28 1.42
C GLY A 121 -16.09 1.52 0.32
N SER A 122 -16.49 0.29 0.00
CA SER A 122 -15.82 -0.56 -1.01
C SER A 122 -14.30 -0.62 -0.84
N SER A 123 -13.80 -0.79 0.37
CA SER A 123 -12.36 -0.74 0.66
C SER A 123 -11.95 -1.70 1.79
N MET A 124 -10.67 -2.08 1.83
CA MET A 124 -10.09 -2.75 3.00
C MET A 124 -9.91 -1.75 4.15
N GLU A 125 -9.45 -0.55 3.85
CA GLU A 125 -9.32 0.56 4.79
C GLU A 125 -9.87 1.87 4.20
N GLU A 126 -10.19 2.84 5.06
CA GLU A 126 -10.34 4.24 4.62
C GLU A 126 -8.94 4.81 4.34
N SER A 127 -8.40 4.42 3.19
CA SER A 127 -7.00 4.61 2.83
C SER A 127 -6.68 6.05 2.42
N ASP A 128 -5.42 6.45 2.58
CA ASP A 128 -4.83 7.51 1.76
C ASP A 128 -4.91 7.11 0.27
N VAL A 129 -4.92 8.10 -0.61
CA VAL A 129 -4.93 7.89 -2.08
C VAL A 129 -3.88 8.72 -2.79
N ASN A 130 -3.09 9.52 -2.07
CA ASN A 130 -2.02 10.32 -2.63
C ASN A 130 -0.72 9.52 -2.77
N SER A 131 -0.35 8.72 -1.76
CA SER A 131 0.90 7.95 -1.74
C SER A 131 0.77 6.54 -2.33
N PRO A 132 -0.30 5.76 -2.07
CA PRO A 132 -0.44 4.42 -2.62
C PRO A 132 -0.50 4.40 -4.15
N SER A 133 0.07 3.36 -4.76
CA SER A 133 -0.04 3.10 -6.20
C SER A 133 -1.49 2.86 -6.64
N ALA A 134 -1.76 3.02 -7.94
CA ALA A 134 -3.08 2.72 -8.49
C ALA A 134 -3.46 1.25 -8.30
N GLU A 135 -2.49 0.33 -8.36
CA GLU A 135 -2.76 -1.09 -8.09
C GLU A 135 -3.15 -1.34 -6.63
N SER A 136 -2.52 -0.67 -5.65
CA SER A 136 -2.96 -0.71 -4.26
C SER A 136 -4.42 -0.27 -4.09
N ILE A 137 -4.84 0.81 -4.75
CA ILE A 137 -6.24 1.26 -4.71
C ILE A 137 -7.17 0.22 -5.37
N PHE A 138 -6.75 -0.44 -6.45
CA PHE A 138 -7.52 -1.58 -6.98
C PHE A 138 -7.61 -2.74 -6.00
N ARG A 139 -6.54 -3.03 -5.23
CA ARG A 139 -6.57 -4.07 -4.17
C ARG A 139 -7.48 -3.69 -3.01
N GLN A 140 -7.49 -2.41 -2.59
CA GLN A 140 -8.41 -1.90 -1.57
C GLN A 140 -9.85 -2.25 -1.96
N VAL A 141 -10.25 -1.94 -3.19
CA VAL A 141 -11.60 -2.23 -3.68
C VAL A 141 -11.85 -3.72 -3.87
N LEU A 142 -10.96 -4.43 -4.54
CA LEU A 142 -11.12 -5.86 -4.82
C LEU A 142 -11.23 -6.66 -3.53
N TYR A 143 -10.29 -6.52 -2.60
CA TYR A 143 -10.26 -7.33 -1.38
C TYR A 143 -11.35 -6.91 -0.40
N GLY A 144 -11.61 -5.61 -0.27
CA GLY A 144 -12.67 -5.10 0.59
C GLY A 144 -14.04 -5.62 0.17
N ASN A 145 -14.37 -5.53 -1.11
CA ASN A 145 -15.64 -6.02 -1.62
C ASN A 145 -15.73 -7.54 -1.69
N GLU A 146 -14.63 -8.26 -1.98
CA GLU A 146 -14.64 -9.73 -1.87
C GLU A 146 -14.84 -10.18 -0.43
N PHE A 147 -14.25 -9.50 0.56
CA PHE A 147 -14.53 -9.75 1.97
C PHE A 147 -16.03 -9.56 2.26
N PHE A 148 -16.62 -8.43 1.84
CA PHE A 148 -18.05 -8.17 2.07
C PHE A 148 -18.96 -9.16 1.35
N ARG A 149 -18.69 -9.51 0.09
CA ARG A 149 -19.46 -10.52 -0.65
C ARG A 149 -19.41 -11.88 0.04
N ARG A 150 -18.22 -12.28 0.50
CA ARG A 150 -18.02 -13.57 1.18
C ARG A 150 -18.74 -13.64 2.52
N ASP A 151 -18.61 -12.62 3.35
CA ASP A 151 -19.10 -12.64 4.73
C ASP A 151 -20.57 -12.17 4.87
N PHE A 152 -21.08 -11.39 3.91
CA PHE A 152 -22.41 -10.77 3.98
C PHE A 152 -23.30 -10.97 2.74
N GLY A 153 -22.77 -11.56 1.65
CA GLY A 153 -23.52 -11.79 0.40
C GLY A 153 -23.80 -10.52 -0.41
N LYS A 154 -23.23 -9.37 -0.03
CA LYS A 154 -23.40 -8.07 -0.69
C LYS A 154 -22.14 -7.21 -0.46
N ALA A 155 -21.95 -6.20 -1.29
CA ALA A 155 -20.85 -5.24 -1.18
C ALA A 155 -21.32 -3.84 -1.59
N SER A 156 -20.61 -2.80 -1.13
CA SER A 156 -20.89 -1.42 -1.50
C SER A 156 -20.60 -1.17 -2.98
N SER A 157 -21.31 -0.19 -3.55
CA SER A 157 -21.06 0.36 -4.89
C SER A 157 -20.49 1.78 -4.84
N GLU A 158 -20.10 2.28 -3.67
CA GLU A 158 -19.45 3.58 -3.50
C GLU A 158 -18.09 3.44 -2.80
N TYR A 159 -17.20 4.40 -3.05
CA TYR A 159 -15.94 4.56 -2.33
C TYR A 159 -16.02 5.75 -1.37
N MET A 160 -15.99 5.47 -0.07
CA MET A 160 -16.25 6.43 1.01
C MET A 160 -14.93 6.80 1.66
N LEU A 161 -14.48 8.04 1.47
CA LEU A 161 -13.28 8.60 2.10
C LEU A 161 -13.63 9.90 2.83
N PRO A 162 -14.30 9.81 3.98
CA PRO A 162 -14.80 10.98 4.70
C PRO A 162 -13.66 11.84 5.23
N ASP A 163 -12.50 11.24 5.55
CA ASP A 163 -11.39 11.91 6.24
C ASP A 163 -10.02 11.85 5.52
N CYS A 164 -9.96 11.42 4.25
CA CYS A 164 -8.68 11.38 3.50
C CYS A 164 -8.17 12.78 3.08
N PHE A 165 -6.85 13.00 3.16
CA PHE A 165 -6.21 14.32 3.05
C PHE A 165 -5.85 14.76 1.62
N GLY A 166 -6.84 14.77 0.73
CA GLY A 166 -6.68 15.18 -0.66
C GLY A 166 -6.93 14.03 -1.63
N PHE A 167 -7.16 14.37 -2.90
CA PHE A 167 -7.53 13.39 -3.91
C PHE A 167 -6.91 13.70 -5.28
N PRO A 168 -6.09 12.79 -5.85
CA PRO A 168 -5.46 13.00 -7.15
C PRO A 168 -6.50 12.92 -8.28
N ALA A 169 -6.27 13.62 -9.39
CA ALA A 169 -7.25 13.62 -10.49
C ALA A 169 -7.38 12.27 -11.20
N SER A 170 -6.46 11.32 -10.98
CA SER A 170 -6.53 9.96 -11.52
C SER A 170 -7.51 9.06 -10.79
N LEU A 171 -7.90 9.39 -9.56
CA LEU A 171 -8.76 8.54 -8.72
C LEU A 171 -10.11 8.18 -9.38
N PRO A 172 -10.83 9.09 -10.08
CA PRO A 172 -12.07 8.72 -10.78
C PRO A 172 -11.88 7.67 -11.86
N SER A 173 -10.77 7.70 -12.60
CA SER A 173 -10.45 6.68 -13.61
C SER A 173 -10.26 5.32 -12.95
N ILE A 174 -9.55 5.28 -11.81
CA ILE A 174 -9.34 4.07 -11.02
C ILE A 174 -10.68 3.54 -10.49
N LEU A 175 -11.49 4.38 -9.82
CA LEU A 175 -12.76 3.96 -9.24
C LEU A 175 -13.78 3.51 -10.31
N ALA A 176 -13.90 4.27 -11.40
CA ALA A 176 -14.77 3.91 -12.52
C ALA A 176 -14.34 2.58 -13.15
N HIS A 177 -13.03 2.39 -13.37
CA HIS A 177 -12.49 1.13 -13.88
C HIS A 177 -12.67 -0.01 -12.89
N ALA A 178 -12.62 0.23 -11.58
CA ALA A 178 -12.98 -0.74 -10.55
C ALA A 178 -14.47 -1.09 -10.53
N GLY A 179 -15.32 -0.36 -11.27
CA GLY A 179 -16.76 -0.57 -11.32
C GLY A 179 -17.54 0.11 -10.19
N VAL A 180 -16.86 0.90 -9.35
CA VAL A 180 -17.49 1.75 -8.32
C VAL A 180 -18.37 2.80 -9.01
N LYS A 181 -19.51 3.12 -8.40
CA LYS A 181 -20.53 4.03 -8.93
C LYS A 181 -20.52 5.40 -8.25
N GLY A 182 -20.25 5.39 -6.94
CA GLY A 182 -20.29 6.57 -6.08
C GLY A 182 -18.93 6.90 -5.45
N PHE A 183 -18.73 8.17 -5.11
CA PHE A 183 -17.65 8.63 -4.24
C PHE A 183 -18.21 9.67 -3.27
N SER A 184 -17.79 9.63 -2.01
CA SER A 184 -18.21 10.64 -1.03
C SER A 184 -17.09 10.99 -0.06
N THR A 185 -17.02 12.29 0.27
CA THR A 185 -16.03 12.80 1.22
C THR A 185 -16.55 14.02 1.98
N GLN A 186 -16.20 14.15 3.26
CA GLN A 186 -16.42 15.37 4.03
C GLN A 186 -15.26 16.37 3.85
N LYS A 187 -14.01 15.92 3.65
CA LYS A 187 -12.84 16.79 3.79
C LYS A 187 -12.83 18.04 2.91
N LEU A 188 -13.53 18.06 1.79
CA LEU A 188 -13.64 19.27 0.96
C LEU A 188 -14.35 20.43 1.66
N THR A 189 -15.17 20.17 2.69
CA THR A 189 -15.77 21.22 3.52
C THR A 189 -14.75 21.94 4.40
N TRP A 190 -13.52 21.43 4.53
CA TRP A 190 -12.40 22.07 5.22
C TRP A 190 -11.57 22.97 4.28
N GLY A 191 -11.86 22.94 2.98
CA GLY A 191 -11.18 23.70 1.95
C GLY A 191 -10.35 22.82 1.02
N SER A 192 -10.41 23.11 -0.28
CA SER A 192 -9.61 22.43 -1.30
C SER A 192 -9.02 23.40 -2.32
N SER A 193 -8.00 22.91 -3.01
CA SER A 193 -7.26 23.59 -4.06
C SER A 193 -8.05 23.74 -5.37
N ALA A 194 -9.24 23.16 -5.47
CA ALA A 194 -10.08 23.31 -6.64
C ALA A 194 -10.47 24.77 -6.89
N ASP A 195 -10.40 25.18 -8.15
CA ASP A 195 -10.83 26.50 -8.60
C ASP A 195 -12.31 26.48 -9.02
N ALA A 196 -13.16 25.98 -8.12
CA ALA A 196 -14.60 25.87 -8.29
C ALA A 196 -15.33 26.07 -6.95
N GLY A 197 -16.64 26.30 -7.02
CA GLY A 197 -17.49 26.65 -5.88
C GLY A 197 -17.56 28.16 -5.62
N GLY A 198 -18.06 28.54 -4.45
CA GLY A 198 -18.30 29.92 -4.03
C GLY A 198 -19.78 30.33 -4.07
N TRP A 199 -20.09 31.49 -3.47
CA TRP A 199 -21.48 31.99 -3.37
C TRP A 199 -22.16 32.16 -4.74
N ASP A 200 -21.39 32.58 -5.75
CA ASP A 200 -21.89 32.78 -7.12
C ASP A 200 -21.91 31.49 -7.96
N SER A 201 -21.45 30.36 -7.41
CA SER A 201 -21.53 29.08 -8.10
C SER A 201 -22.99 28.63 -8.26
N PRO A 202 -23.33 27.83 -9.29
CA PRO A 202 -24.71 27.42 -9.55
C PRO A 202 -25.41 26.83 -8.33
N GLU A 203 -24.76 25.91 -7.62
CA GLU A 203 -25.29 25.24 -6.42
C GLU A 203 -24.93 25.95 -5.11
N ARG A 204 -24.23 27.10 -5.18
CA ARG A 204 -23.75 27.89 -4.04
C ARG A 204 -22.94 27.09 -3.03
N THR A 205 -22.03 26.24 -3.51
CA THR A 205 -21.16 25.45 -2.67
C THR A 205 -20.03 26.30 -2.05
N PRO A 206 -19.33 25.81 -1.01
CA PRO A 206 -18.12 26.46 -0.52
C PRO A 206 -17.03 26.55 -1.60
N MET A 207 -16.13 27.54 -1.48
CA MET A 207 -14.94 27.59 -2.33
C MET A 207 -14.10 26.31 -2.17
N GLY A 208 -13.63 25.75 -3.29
CA GLY A 208 -12.92 24.47 -3.30
C GLY A 208 -13.85 23.25 -3.36
N THR A 209 -15.17 23.45 -3.41
CA THR A 209 -16.16 22.37 -3.53
C THR A 209 -16.91 22.55 -4.87
N PRO A 210 -16.60 21.76 -5.91
CA PRO A 210 -17.13 22.00 -7.26
C PRO A 210 -18.66 21.92 -7.40
N PHE A 211 -19.30 21.04 -6.62
CA PHE A 211 -20.75 20.77 -6.64
C PHE A 211 -21.17 20.05 -5.36
N ASN A 212 -22.47 19.98 -5.07
CA ASN A 212 -23.00 19.14 -3.99
C ASN A 212 -23.01 17.67 -4.42
N VAL A 213 -23.70 17.39 -5.54
CA VAL A 213 -23.80 16.08 -6.18
C VAL A 213 -23.54 16.23 -7.68
N GLY A 214 -22.56 15.50 -8.21
CA GLY A 214 -22.10 15.69 -9.59
C GLY A 214 -21.30 14.54 -10.12
N LEU A 215 -20.58 14.76 -11.23
CA LEU A 215 -19.65 13.80 -11.81
C LEU A 215 -18.22 14.29 -11.65
N TRP A 216 -17.38 13.47 -11.03
CA TRP A 216 -15.94 13.69 -10.97
C TRP A 216 -15.27 12.88 -12.08
N GLU A 217 -14.58 13.56 -12.99
CA GLU A 217 -14.00 13.00 -14.21
C GLU A 217 -12.48 12.89 -14.10
N GLY A 218 -11.96 11.71 -14.46
CA GLY A 218 -10.53 11.42 -14.47
C GLY A 218 -9.85 11.80 -15.78
N PRO A 219 -8.52 11.64 -15.86
CA PRO A 219 -7.73 11.98 -17.05
C PRO A 219 -8.18 11.21 -18.31
N ASP A 220 -8.68 9.98 -18.15
CA ASP A 220 -9.19 9.12 -19.24
C ASP A 220 -10.62 9.47 -19.71
N GLY A 221 -11.26 10.46 -19.09
CA GLY A 221 -12.64 10.87 -19.38
C GLY A 221 -13.72 9.96 -18.78
N LYS A 222 -13.35 8.95 -17.98
CA LYS A 222 -14.31 8.20 -17.16
C LYS A 222 -14.63 8.98 -15.88
N SER A 223 -15.79 8.70 -15.31
CA SER A 223 -16.27 9.41 -14.13
C SER A 223 -17.03 8.52 -13.15
N VAL A 224 -17.08 8.98 -11.90
CA VAL A 224 -17.96 8.48 -10.84
C VAL A 224 -18.92 9.58 -10.41
N ILE A 225 -20.08 9.20 -9.89
CA ILE A 225 -20.98 10.17 -9.25
C ILE A 225 -20.38 10.52 -7.89
N ALA A 226 -20.23 11.80 -7.56
CA ALA A 226 -19.60 12.24 -6.34
C ALA A 226 -20.52 13.10 -5.48
N ALA A 227 -20.43 12.92 -4.16
CA ALA A 227 -21.02 13.79 -3.14
C ALA A 227 -19.89 14.51 -2.39
N PHE A 228 -19.66 15.78 -2.72
CA PHE A 228 -18.52 16.57 -2.21
C PHE A 228 -18.85 17.49 -1.03
N ASN A 229 -20.14 17.64 -0.69
CA ASN A 229 -20.57 18.49 0.40
C ASN A 229 -21.59 17.81 1.35
N PRO A 230 -21.27 16.64 1.92
CA PRO A 230 -22.22 15.87 2.70
C PRO A 230 -22.47 16.40 4.13
N GLY A 231 -21.81 17.49 4.51
CA GLY A 231 -21.77 17.96 5.90
C GLY A 231 -20.88 17.05 6.75
N SER A 232 -20.87 17.29 8.07
CA SER A 232 -19.96 16.56 8.95
C SER A 232 -20.45 15.14 9.28
N TYR A 233 -19.57 14.15 9.22
CA TYR A 233 -19.84 12.79 9.70
C TYR A 233 -20.03 12.70 11.22
N ALA A 234 -19.53 13.67 11.98
CA ALA A 234 -19.73 13.78 13.42
C ALA A 234 -20.93 14.67 13.79
N ALA A 235 -21.75 15.06 12.81
CA ALA A 235 -22.91 15.92 13.05
C ALA A 235 -24.08 15.15 13.67
N ASP A 236 -24.75 15.79 14.63
CA ASP A 236 -26.08 15.41 15.10
C ASP A 236 -27.18 15.95 14.17
N LEU A 237 -28.29 15.20 14.07
CA LEU A 237 -29.52 15.71 13.50
C LEU A 237 -30.21 16.61 14.53
N SER A 238 -30.35 17.89 14.20
CA SER A 238 -30.90 18.91 15.10
C SER A 238 -32.03 19.73 14.49
N THR A 239 -32.34 19.55 13.20
CA THR A 239 -33.34 20.31 12.45
C THR A 239 -34.28 19.39 11.66
N ASP A 240 -35.46 19.89 11.30
CA ASP A 240 -36.35 19.19 10.36
C ASP A 240 -35.82 19.36 8.94
N LEU A 241 -35.07 18.37 8.45
CA LEU A 241 -34.46 18.37 7.11
C LEU A 241 -35.49 18.49 5.97
N THR A 242 -36.78 18.29 6.25
CA THR A 242 -37.83 18.39 5.24
C THR A 242 -38.24 19.82 4.92
N LYS A 243 -37.88 20.79 5.78
CA LYS A 243 -38.29 22.19 5.70
C LYS A 243 -37.09 23.13 5.68
N PRO A 244 -37.22 24.33 5.06
CA PRO A 244 -36.22 25.38 5.20
C PRO A 244 -35.97 25.72 6.67
N LEU A 245 -34.74 26.13 6.99
CA LEU A 245 -34.40 26.59 8.33
C LEU A 245 -35.27 27.83 8.70
N PRO A 246 -35.65 28.00 9.98
CA PRO A 246 -36.47 29.13 10.42
C PRO A 246 -35.83 30.48 10.08
N GLU A 247 -36.65 31.49 9.79
CA GLU A 247 -36.16 32.86 9.62
C GLU A 247 -35.48 33.36 10.91
N GLY A 248 -34.35 34.08 10.77
CA GLY A 248 -33.55 34.56 11.90
C GLY A 248 -32.53 33.56 12.45
N THR A 249 -32.47 32.33 11.90
CA THR A 249 -31.38 31.36 12.12
C THR A 249 -30.04 32.01 11.80
N ARG A 250 -29.05 31.84 12.69
CA ARG A 250 -27.67 32.29 12.47
C ARG A 250 -26.71 31.11 12.43
N SER A 251 -25.80 31.11 11.46
CA SER A 251 -24.66 30.20 11.41
C SER A 251 -23.61 30.66 12.42
N THR A 252 -22.93 29.71 13.07
CA THR A 252 -21.73 29.97 13.88
C THR A 252 -20.45 29.92 13.04
N ARG A 253 -20.56 29.52 11.75
CA ARG A 253 -19.47 29.43 10.78
C ARG A 253 -19.46 30.63 9.83
N GLY A 254 -18.26 31.16 9.59
CA GLY A 254 -18.02 32.37 8.79
C GLY A 254 -17.64 33.57 9.67
N LYS A 255 -16.85 34.50 9.14
CA LYS A 255 -16.47 35.76 9.83
C LYS A 255 -17.04 37.02 9.16
N THR A 256 -17.59 36.88 7.96
CA THR A 256 -18.23 37.94 7.18
C THR A 256 -19.70 37.60 7.00
N GLU A 257 -20.53 38.61 6.70
CA GLU A 257 -21.96 38.38 6.46
C GLU A 257 -22.18 37.45 5.26
N GLU A 258 -21.39 37.58 4.19
CA GLU A 258 -21.49 36.67 3.03
C GLU A 258 -21.14 35.23 3.42
N ALA A 259 -20.11 35.04 4.24
CA ALA A 259 -19.74 33.72 4.74
C ALA A 259 -20.83 33.14 5.65
N HIS A 260 -21.43 33.96 6.52
CA HIS A 260 -22.57 33.55 7.36
C HIS A 260 -23.74 33.08 6.51
N GLN A 261 -24.12 33.83 5.48
CA GLN A 261 -25.22 33.47 4.57
C GLN A 261 -24.90 32.20 3.76
N LEU A 262 -23.65 32.04 3.33
CA LEU A 262 -23.21 30.82 2.64
C LEU A 262 -23.33 29.58 3.52
N TRP A 263 -22.82 29.64 4.76
CA TRP A 263 -22.88 28.50 5.69
C TRP A 263 -24.31 28.21 6.17
N LEU A 264 -25.11 29.25 6.41
CA LEU A 264 -26.54 29.09 6.65
C LEU A 264 -27.25 28.33 5.53
N PHE A 265 -26.89 28.63 4.28
CA PHE A 265 -27.43 27.90 3.13
C PHE A 265 -26.92 26.45 3.08
N GLN A 266 -25.67 26.18 3.47
CA GLN A 266 -25.12 24.81 3.50
C GLN A 266 -25.83 23.92 4.52
N ASP A 267 -26.28 24.50 5.63
CA ASP A 267 -27.01 23.79 6.70
C ASP A 267 -28.52 23.64 6.39
N ASP A 268 -29.06 24.38 5.40
CA ASP A 268 -30.44 24.30 4.96
C ASP A 268 -30.63 23.26 3.83
N TRP A 269 -30.73 22.00 4.24
CA TRP A 269 -30.89 20.86 3.32
C TRP A 269 -32.11 20.96 2.41
N ALA A 270 -33.22 21.54 2.88
CA ALA A 270 -34.41 21.69 2.04
C ALA A 270 -34.19 22.69 0.91
N ARG A 271 -33.53 23.82 1.19
CA ARG A 271 -33.14 24.80 0.16
C ARG A 271 -32.06 24.26 -0.77
N ARG A 272 -31.09 23.50 -0.25
CA ARG A 272 -30.07 22.82 -1.07
C ARG A 272 -30.69 21.87 -2.08
N VAL A 273 -31.57 20.98 -1.64
CA VAL A 273 -32.26 20.02 -2.53
C VAL A 273 -33.07 20.74 -3.61
N ALA A 274 -33.80 21.80 -3.24
CA ALA A 274 -34.53 22.61 -4.22
C ALA A 274 -33.58 23.24 -5.24
N ARG A 275 -32.45 23.81 -4.78
CA ARG A 275 -31.44 24.45 -5.62
C ARG A 275 -30.75 23.46 -6.56
N ASN A 276 -30.35 22.29 -6.06
CA ASN A 276 -29.76 21.23 -6.88
C ASN A 276 -30.72 20.86 -8.01
N GLY A 277 -32.03 20.76 -7.71
CA GLY A 277 -33.06 20.48 -8.72
C GLY A 277 -33.28 21.61 -9.73
N GLU A 278 -33.21 22.88 -9.32
CA GLU A 278 -33.25 24.03 -10.24
C GLU A 278 -32.07 24.03 -11.23
N VAL A 279 -30.88 23.67 -10.74
CA VAL A 279 -29.64 23.73 -11.52
C VAL A 279 -29.46 22.50 -12.41
N THR A 280 -29.78 21.31 -11.89
CA THR A 280 -29.43 20.02 -12.51
C THR A 280 -30.66 19.21 -12.94
N GLY A 281 -31.86 19.57 -12.47
CA GLY A 281 -33.07 18.76 -12.64
C GLY A 281 -33.12 17.51 -11.74
N LEU A 282 -32.14 17.30 -10.85
CA LEU A 282 -32.12 16.25 -9.84
C LEU A 282 -32.35 16.88 -8.48
N PHE A 283 -33.53 16.64 -7.90
CA PHE A 283 -33.92 17.20 -6.61
C PHE A 283 -33.44 16.28 -5.48
N THR A 284 -32.12 16.12 -5.37
CA THR A 284 -31.51 15.25 -4.36
C THR A 284 -30.26 15.85 -3.73
N ASP A 285 -29.95 15.44 -2.50
CA ASP A 285 -28.69 15.69 -1.82
C ASP A 285 -28.31 14.51 -0.91
N TYR A 286 -27.08 14.53 -0.40
CA TYR A 286 -26.47 13.48 0.40
C TYR A 286 -25.99 14.06 1.74
N HIS A 287 -26.42 13.51 2.86
CA HIS A 287 -26.14 14.07 4.19
C HIS A 287 -25.61 13.02 5.16
N TYR A 288 -24.40 13.24 5.70
CA TYR A 288 -23.90 12.43 6.83
C TYR A 288 -24.49 12.88 8.16
N PHE A 289 -24.72 11.92 9.06
CA PHE A 289 -24.87 12.17 10.48
C PHE A 289 -24.30 11.01 11.28
N GLY A 290 -23.77 11.26 12.48
CA GLY A 290 -22.99 10.24 13.13
C GLY A 290 -22.11 10.68 14.28
N THR A 291 -21.09 9.88 14.54
CA THR A 291 -20.05 10.13 15.54
C THR A 291 -18.67 10.12 14.87
N GLY A 292 -17.74 10.85 15.47
CA GLY A 292 -16.39 11.01 14.96
C GLY A 292 -15.44 9.88 15.31
N ASP A 293 -14.17 10.17 15.07
CA ASP A 293 -12.89 9.44 15.05
C ASP A 293 -12.76 8.15 15.89
N ILE A 294 -13.49 7.99 17.00
CA ILE A 294 -13.41 6.80 17.88
C ILE A 294 -14.53 5.77 17.64
N GLY A 295 -15.28 5.89 16.53
CA GLY A 295 -16.42 5.03 16.24
C GLY A 295 -17.57 5.20 17.23
N GLY A 296 -18.40 4.17 17.36
CA GLY A 296 -19.62 4.18 18.16
C GLY A 296 -20.89 4.17 17.30
N SER A 297 -21.85 5.02 17.63
CA SER A 297 -23.12 5.15 16.92
C SER A 297 -23.55 6.61 16.87
N ALA A 298 -24.49 6.95 15.99
CA ALA A 298 -25.22 8.20 16.11
C ALA A 298 -25.88 8.32 17.50
N THR A 299 -26.10 9.54 17.97
CA THR A 299 -26.81 9.74 19.24
C THR A 299 -28.24 9.22 19.14
N GLU A 300 -28.76 8.67 20.23
CA GLU A 300 -30.14 8.15 20.25
C GLU A 300 -31.15 9.23 19.86
N ARG A 301 -30.90 10.49 20.24
CA ARG A 301 -31.75 11.63 19.87
C ARG A 301 -31.75 11.90 18.35
N SER A 302 -30.60 11.83 17.70
CA SER A 302 -30.50 11.96 16.24
C SER A 302 -31.29 10.85 15.54
N VAL A 303 -31.21 9.62 16.04
CA VAL A 303 -31.99 8.49 15.51
C VAL A 303 -33.50 8.68 15.74
N GLN A 304 -33.90 9.17 16.92
CA GLN A 304 -35.31 9.50 17.20
C GLN A 304 -35.86 10.59 16.26
N LEU A 305 -35.07 11.64 15.99
CA LEU A 305 -35.48 12.69 15.07
C LEU A 305 -35.59 12.16 13.63
N LEU A 306 -34.66 11.31 13.19
CA LEU A 306 -34.76 10.61 11.90
C LEU A 306 -36.07 9.83 11.78
N GLU A 307 -36.38 8.98 12.77
CA GLU A 307 -37.62 8.19 12.83
C GLU A 307 -38.88 9.09 12.85
N ALA A 308 -38.84 10.19 13.60
CA ALA A 308 -39.93 11.15 13.64
C ALA A 308 -40.17 11.82 12.27
N MET A 309 -39.11 12.19 11.54
CA MET A 309 -39.21 12.73 10.18
C MET A 309 -39.74 11.70 9.18
N LEU A 310 -39.28 10.44 9.27
CA LEU A 310 -39.75 9.35 8.38
C LEU A 310 -41.24 9.05 8.57
N HIS A 311 -41.74 9.15 9.80
CA HIS A 311 -43.10 8.81 10.16
C HIS A 311 -44.05 9.99 10.38
N LYS A 312 -43.58 11.22 10.19
CA LYS A 312 -44.35 12.45 10.41
C LYS A 312 -44.93 12.53 11.83
N ARG A 313 -44.06 12.54 12.84
CA ARG A 313 -44.45 12.55 14.26
C ARG A 313 -44.09 13.89 14.94
N PRO A 314 -44.77 14.27 16.03
CA PRO A 314 -44.33 15.37 16.87
C PRO A 314 -42.94 15.10 17.45
N PHE A 315 -42.07 16.11 17.43
CA PHE A 315 -40.76 16.06 18.05
C PHE A 315 -40.37 17.45 18.57
N ALA A 316 -39.75 17.52 19.75
CA ALA A 316 -39.27 18.78 20.32
C ALA A 316 -37.89 19.10 19.74
N LEU A 317 -37.82 20.00 18.75
CA LEU A 317 -36.55 20.48 18.21
C LEU A 317 -35.83 21.38 19.22
N PRO A 318 -34.48 21.43 19.21
CA PRO A 318 -33.74 22.39 20.01
C PRO A 318 -34.18 23.84 19.73
N ALA A 319 -34.23 24.69 20.76
CA ALA A 319 -34.53 26.11 20.58
C ALA A 319 -33.34 26.79 19.88
N TYR A 320 -33.59 27.43 18.74
CA TYR A 320 -32.56 28.13 17.98
C TYR A 320 -32.23 29.47 18.65
N THR A 321 -31.30 29.48 19.62
CA THR A 321 -30.97 30.67 20.43
C THR A 321 -29.72 31.43 19.97
N GLY A 322 -29.02 30.94 18.93
CA GLY A 322 -27.80 31.58 18.42
C GLY A 322 -26.59 31.51 19.36
N GLN A 323 -26.66 30.73 20.45
CA GLN A 323 -25.54 30.35 21.32
C GLN A 323 -25.42 28.82 21.34
N GLU A 324 -24.19 28.30 21.36
CA GLU A 324 -23.81 26.88 21.19
C GLU A 324 -24.31 25.89 22.27
N GLN A 325 -25.30 26.25 23.09
CA GLN A 325 -25.87 25.36 24.08
C GLN A 325 -27.31 24.99 23.74
N TRP A 326 -27.47 23.80 23.14
CA TRP A 326 -28.74 23.13 22.85
C TRP A 326 -29.41 22.54 24.11
N THR A 327 -29.39 23.27 25.24
CA THR A 327 -29.91 22.77 26.53
C THR A 327 -31.39 23.08 26.74
N THR A 328 -31.99 23.89 25.86
CA THR A 328 -33.42 24.22 25.88
C THR A 328 -34.10 23.70 24.62
N PHE A 329 -35.14 22.89 24.80
CA PHE A 329 -35.95 22.36 23.71
C PHE A 329 -37.20 23.21 23.54
N GLY A 330 -37.58 23.46 22.28
CA GLY A 330 -38.84 24.10 21.96
C GLY A 330 -40.04 23.20 22.28
N LYS A 331 -41.24 23.71 21.99
CA LYS A 331 -42.44 22.87 22.00
C LYS A 331 -42.34 21.82 20.89
N GLU A 332 -42.96 20.67 21.13
CA GLU A 332 -43.10 19.66 20.08
C GLU A 332 -43.81 20.26 18.85
N ALA A 333 -43.22 20.01 17.69
CA ALA A 333 -43.78 20.37 16.40
C ALA A 333 -43.81 19.11 15.53
N LEU A 334 -44.76 19.06 14.59
CA LEU A 334 -44.75 18.03 13.57
C LEU A 334 -43.50 18.21 12.69
N VAL A 335 -42.69 17.17 12.58
CA VAL A 335 -41.52 17.10 11.68
C VAL A 335 -41.79 16.13 10.54
N GLY A 336 -41.09 16.25 9.42
CA GLY A 336 -41.25 15.32 8.29
C GLY A 336 -42.38 15.64 7.30
N ASP A 337 -43.14 16.71 7.55
CA ASP A 337 -44.27 17.17 6.75
C ASP A 337 -43.89 18.26 5.72
N GLY A 338 -42.60 18.57 5.57
CA GLY A 338 -42.10 19.49 4.56
C GLY A 338 -42.06 18.93 3.13
N PRO A 339 -41.68 19.77 2.15
CA PRO A 339 -41.65 19.41 0.74
C PRO A 339 -40.53 18.42 0.36
N VAL A 340 -39.47 18.30 1.17
CA VAL A 340 -38.37 17.37 0.94
C VAL A 340 -38.59 16.06 1.69
N ARG A 341 -38.38 14.93 1.03
CA ARG A 341 -38.47 13.60 1.64
C ARG A 341 -37.12 13.20 2.26
N VAL A 342 -37.13 12.83 3.54
CA VAL A 342 -35.98 12.16 4.17
C VAL A 342 -35.97 10.68 3.80
N ILE A 343 -34.79 10.16 3.43
CA ILE A 343 -34.53 8.75 3.19
C ILE A 343 -33.41 8.31 4.14
N SER A 344 -33.68 7.39 5.06
CA SER A 344 -32.58 6.68 5.76
C SER A 344 -31.94 5.71 4.76
N ALA A 345 -30.67 5.93 4.46
CA ALA A 345 -30.01 5.38 3.29
C ALA A 345 -28.82 4.49 3.64
N THR A 346 -28.60 3.44 2.83
CA THR A 346 -27.27 2.86 2.69
C THR A 346 -26.39 3.88 1.97
N ALA A 347 -25.07 3.86 2.25
CA ALA A 347 -24.12 4.83 1.74
C ALA A 347 -24.10 4.90 0.21
N ASP A 348 -24.43 3.80 -0.49
CA ASP A 348 -24.45 3.71 -1.95
C ASP A 348 -25.80 4.06 -2.61
N GLN A 349 -26.88 4.18 -1.82
CA GLN A 349 -28.25 4.19 -2.35
C GLN A 349 -28.50 5.34 -3.33
N MET A 350 -28.07 6.57 -3.01
CA MET A 350 -28.27 7.74 -3.88
C MET A 350 -27.61 7.54 -5.25
N PHE A 351 -26.38 7.02 -5.27
CA PHE A 351 -25.62 6.81 -6.51
C PHE A 351 -26.28 5.74 -7.39
N LEU A 352 -26.80 4.68 -6.78
CA LEU A 352 -27.56 3.64 -7.48
C LEU A 352 -28.90 4.15 -8.03
N ASP A 353 -29.60 4.99 -7.27
CA ASP A 353 -30.87 5.59 -7.70
C ASP A 353 -30.67 6.57 -8.87
N ILE A 354 -29.62 7.40 -8.83
CA ILE A 354 -29.19 8.25 -9.96
C ILE A 354 -28.89 7.37 -11.18
N GLY A 355 -28.04 6.35 -11.03
CA GLY A 355 -27.68 5.42 -12.09
C GLY A 355 -27.21 6.15 -13.35
N ASN A 356 -27.86 5.90 -14.49
CA ASN A 356 -27.49 6.53 -15.77
C ASN A 356 -28.10 7.92 -15.99
N ASN A 357 -28.89 8.46 -15.05
CA ASN A 357 -29.53 9.77 -15.18
C ASN A 357 -28.55 10.92 -14.85
N THR A 358 -27.40 10.98 -15.53
CA THR A 358 -26.28 11.88 -15.17
C THR A 358 -26.06 13.01 -16.16
N ALA A 359 -26.83 13.07 -17.24
CA ALA A 359 -26.62 14.02 -18.35
C ALA A 359 -26.67 15.50 -17.93
N LYS A 360 -27.40 15.81 -16.86
CA LYS A 360 -27.56 17.18 -16.34
C LYS A 360 -26.77 17.46 -15.05
N LEU A 361 -26.00 16.50 -14.56
CA LEU A 361 -25.15 16.71 -13.38
C LEU A 361 -23.98 17.64 -13.72
N PRO A 362 -23.55 18.49 -12.77
CA PRO A 362 -22.32 19.26 -12.91
C PRO A 362 -21.12 18.32 -13.02
N ARG A 363 -20.09 18.75 -13.74
CA ARG A 363 -18.88 17.96 -14.01
C ARG A 363 -17.66 18.71 -13.51
N TYR A 364 -16.73 18.00 -12.87
CA TYR A 364 -15.43 18.53 -12.50
C TYR A 364 -14.33 17.58 -12.96
N LYS A 365 -13.30 18.12 -13.62
CA LYS A 365 -12.10 17.40 -14.04
C LYS A 365 -10.89 18.07 -13.40
N GLY A 366 -10.19 17.35 -12.55
CA GLY A 366 -9.04 17.89 -11.82
C GLY A 366 -8.84 17.21 -10.46
N GLU A 367 -7.76 17.60 -9.81
CA GLU A 367 -7.44 17.21 -8.43
C GLU A 367 -8.30 17.97 -7.42
N LEU A 368 -8.34 17.41 -6.21
CA LEU A 368 -9.05 17.93 -5.05
C LEU A 368 -8.11 17.90 -3.82
N GLU A 369 -6.84 18.26 -4.00
CA GLU A 369 -5.91 18.43 -2.88
C GLU A 369 -6.44 19.46 -1.91
N LEU A 370 -6.25 19.24 -0.61
CA LEU A 370 -6.77 20.14 0.41
C LEU A 370 -5.83 21.34 0.62
N THR A 371 -6.39 22.51 0.86
CA THR A 371 -5.61 23.70 1.27
C THR A 371 -5.12 23.61 2.71
N ASN A 372 -5.61 22.61 3.44
CA ASN A 372 -5.24 22.29 4.80
C ASN A 372 -5.16 20.76 4.90
N HIS A 373 -4.11 20.25 5.52
CA HIS A 373 -3.76 18.85 5.76
C HIS A 373 -3.12 18.05 4.62
N SER A 374 -3.04 18.56 3.39
CA SER A 374 -2.38 17.82 2.31
C SER A 374 -0.85 18.00 2.31
N ALA A 375 -0.33 19.23 2.38
CA ALA A 375 1.07 19.53 2.08
C ALA A 375 2.08 18.76 2.97
N GLY A 376 1.93 18.79 4.30
CA GLY A 376 2.82 18.08 5.22
C GLY A 376 2.69 16.56 5.10
N SER A 377 1.45 16.09 4.90
CA SER A 377 1.10 14.67 4.78
C SER A 377 1.78 13.96 3.59
N LEU A 378 2.20 14.70 2.56
CA LEU A 378 2.93 14.14 1.41
C LEU A 378 4.37 13.71 1.75
N THR A 379 4.95 14.21 2.84
CA THR A 379 6.36 13.91 3.19
C THR A 379 6.53 13.30 4.58
N SER A 380 5.71 13.71 5.55
CA SER A 380 5.71 13.24 6.94
C SER A 380 5.78 11.70 7.05
N GLU A 381 6.57 11.16 8.00
CA GLU A 381 6.94 9.72 8.05
C GLU A 381 7.51 9.20 6.72
N ALA A 382 8.65 9.77 6.33
CA ALA A 382 9.33 9.45 5.10
C ALA A 382 9.66 7.95 4.97
N TYR A 383 9.90 7.25 6.10
CA TYR A 383 10.25 5.84 6.09
C TYR A 383 9.03 4.92 5.93
N GLN A 384 7.86 5.28 6.46
CA GLN A 384 6.61 4.55 6.21
C GLN A 384 6.26 4.56 4.71
N LYS A 385 6.39 5.73 4.07
CA LYS A 385 6.21 5.92 2.63
C LYS A 385 7.18 5.08 1.78
N ARG A 386 8.43 4.95 2.25
CA ARG A 386 9.43 4.07 1.63
C ARG A 386 8.98 2.61 1.68
N TRP A 387 8.65 2.09 2.84
CA TRP A 387 8.29 0.67 2.98
C TRP A 387 6.98 0.31 2.28
N ASN A 388 5.99 1.20 2.24
CA ASN A 388 4.83 0.99 1.39
C ASN A 388 5.24 0.83 -0.09
N ARG A 389 6.05 1.74 -0.63
CA ARG A 389 6.50 1.66 -2.04
C ARG A 389 7.30 0.38 -2.29
N LYS A 390 8.22 0.01 -1.40
CA LYS A 390 9.04 -1.21 -1.57
C LYS A 390 8.17 -2.47 -1.48
N ASN A 391 7.16 -2.50 -0.62
CA ASN A 391 6.17 -3.58 -0.57
C ASN A 391 5.39 -3.71 -1.88
N GLU A 392 4.87 -2.61 -2.44
CA GLU A 392 4.13 -2.61 -3.71
C GLU A 392 4.97 -3.16 -4.88
N LEU A 393 6.23 -2.73 -4.99
CA LEU A 393 7.16 -3.16 -6.03
C LEU A 393 7.57 -4.64 -5.87
N LEU A 394 7.77 -5.07 -4.63
CA LEU A 394 8.10 -6.47 -4.33
C LEU A 394 6.91 -7.39 -4.61
N ALA A 395 5.69 -6.95 -4.32
CA ALA A 395 4.46 -7.66 -4.63
C ALA A 395 4.26 -7.82 -6.16
N ASP A 396 4.42 -6.76 -6.94
CA ASP A 396 4.35 -6.81 -8.41
C ASP A 396 5.36 -7.83 -8.98
N ALA A 397 6.61 -7.77 -8.53
CA ALA A 397 7.65 -8.68 -8.95
C ALA A 397 7.35 -10.14 -8.56
N ALA A 398 6.84 -10.37 -7.35
CA ALA A 398 6.48 -11.68 -6.83
C ALA A 398 5.29 -12.31 -7.59
N GLU A 399 4.26 -11.52 -7.89
CA GLU A 399 3.07 -11.99 -8.62
C GLU A 399 3.42 -12.39 -10.06
N LYS A 400 4.17 -11.55 -10.77
CA LYS A 400 4.65 -11.82 -12.14
C LYS A 400 5.49 -13.09 -12.23
N ALA A 401 6.47 -13.23 -11.34
CA ALA A 401 7.30 -14.44 -11.28
C ALA A 401 6.45 -15.67 -10.94
N SER A 402 5.48 -15.54 -10.04
CA SER A 402 4.59 -16.63 -9.64
C SER A 402 3.67 -17.10 -10.78
N VAL A 403 3.24 -16.19 -11.66
CA VAL A 403 2.51 -16.57 -12.89
C VAL A 403 3.38 -17.43 -13.80
N ALA A 404 4.64 -17.03 -14.04
CA ALA A 404 5.58 -17.84 -14.83
C ALA A 404 5.81 -19.22 -14.21
N ALA A 405 6.11 -19.25 -12.92
CA ALA A 405 6.39 -20.49 -12.18
C ALA A 405 5.20 -21.46 -12.20
N ALA A 406 3.97 -20.94 -12.02
CA ALA A 406 2.76 -21.74 -12.08
C ALA A 406 2.45 -22.25 -13.50
N TRP A 407 2.66 -21.41 -14.52
CA TRP A 407 2.47 -21.79 -15.92
C TRP A 407 3.46 -22.87 -16.40
N LEU A 408 4.69 -22.87 -15.88
CA LEU A 408 5.69 -23.92 -16.12
C LEU A 408 5.38 -25.25 -15.41
N GLY A 409 4.37 -25.29 -14.55
CA GLY A 409 3.95 -26.48 -13.81
C GLY A 409 4.79 -26.79 -12.57
N GLY A 410 5.82 -25.99 -12.26
CA GLY A 410 6.74 -26.27 -11.16
C GLY A 410 6.17 -26.02 -9.76
N ARG A 411 5.10 -25.22 -9.64
CA ARG A 411 4.42 -24.96 -8.36
C ARG A 411 3.00 -24.45 -8.55
N VAL A 412 2.22 -24.46 -7.48
CA VAL A 412 0.93 -23.76 -7.42
C VAL A 412 1.16 -22.28 -7.13
N TYR A 413 0.34 -21.41 -7.73
CA TYR A 413 0.34 -19.98 -7.45
C TYR A 413 -0.02 -19.72 -5.97
N PRO A 414 0.83 -19.02 -5.18
CA PRO A 414 0.69 -18.91 -3.72
C PRO A 414 -0.32 -17.83 -3.29
N GLN A 415 -1.56 -17.95 -3.77
CA GLN A 415 -2.60 -16.92 -3.63
C GLN A 415 -2.83 -16.49 -2.19
N LYS A 416 -3.00 -17.44 -1.24
CA LYS A 416 -3.27 -17.09 0.16
C LYS A 416 -2.15 -16.23 0.75
N ARG A 417 -0.89 -16.62 0.54
CA ARG A 417 0.28 -15.89 1.08
C ARG A 417 0.41 -14.49 0.48
N LEU A 418 0.15 -14.35 -0.82
CA LEU A 418 0.10 -13.03 -1.47
C LEU A 418 -1.03 -12.16 -0.91
N ASN A 419 -2.22 -12.71 -0.74
CA ASN A 419 -3.39 -11.98 -0.23
C ASN A 419 -3.21 -11.57 1.24
N ASP A 420 -2.62 -12.45 2.07
CA ASP A 420 -2.30 -12.15 3.48
C ASP A 420 -1.29 -10.99 3.55
N ALA A 421 -0.22 -11.01 2.75
CA ALA A 421 0.78 -9.93 2.69
C ALA A 421 0.18 -8.60 2.19
N TRP A 422 -0.63 -8.62 1.13
CA TRP A 422 -1.33 -7.42 0.64
C TRP A 422 -2.30 -6.84 1.68
N THR A 423 -2.92 -7.68 2.51
CA THR A 423 -3.80 -7.23 3.59
C THR A 423 -3.04 -6.39 4.62
N LEU A 424 -1.78 -6.75 4.94
CA LEU A 424 -0.92 -5.97 5.81
C LEU A 424 -0.52 -4.63 5.18
N VAL A 425 -0.09 -4.64 3.91
CA VAL A 425 0.25 -3.41 3.17
C VAL A 425 -0.92 -2.43 3.18
N MET A 426 -2.12 -2.90 2.89
CA MET A 426 -3.32 -2.05 2.88
C MET A 426 -3.72 -1.53 4.28
N GLY A 427 -3.36 -2.24 5.34
CA GLY A 427 -3.51 -1.75 6.72
C GLY A 427 -2.63 -0.52 6.98
N GLY A 428 -1.37 -0.57 6.56
CA GLY A 428 -0.44 0.57 6.62
C GLY A 428 -0.77 1.74 5.67
N GLN A 429 -1.75 1.56 4.77
CA GLN A 429 -2.27 2.59 3.88
C GLN A 429 -3.45 3.38 4.47
N PHE A 430 -3.88 3.08 5.70
CA PHE A 430 -4.88 3.89 6.40
C PHE A 430 -4.48 5.37 6.41
N HIS A 431 -5.43 6.29 6.22
CA HIS A 431 -5.11 7.67 5.88
C HIS A 431 -4.25 8.38 6.94
N ASP A 432 -4.38 8.09 8.24
CA ASP A 432 -3.50 8.68 9.26
C ASP A 432 -2.11 8.04 9.37
N ILE A 433 -1.98 6.77 9.00
CA ILE A 433 -0.67 6.09 8.99
C ILE A 433 0.11 6.53 7.76
N MET A 434 -0.50 6.44 6.57
CA MET A 434 0.18 6.78 5.33
C MET A 434 0.49 8.29 5.24
N ALA A 435 -0.37 9.15 5.79
CA ALA A 435 -0.11 10.59 5.85
C ALA A 435 1.03 10.96 6.82
N GLY A 436 1.38 10.10 7.77
CA GLY A 436 2.40 10.42 8.76
C GLY A 436 1.86 11.20 9.97
N THR A 437 0.58 11.02 10.32
CA THR A 437 -0.13 11.88 11.26
C THR A 437 -0.54 11.20 12.58
N ALA A 438 -0.29 9.88 12.70
CA ALA A 438 -0.50 9.08 13.90
C ALA A 438 0.61 9.24 14.96
N THR A 439 0.46 8.56 16.11
CA THR A 439 1.46 8.53 17.17
C THR A 439 2.69 7.70 16.80
N PRO A 440 3.86 7.95 17.43
CA PRO A 440 5.05 7.10 17.27
C PRO A 440 4.80 5.61 17.53
N GLN A 441 3.85 5.27 18.42
CA GLN A 441 3.58 3.88 18.74
C GLN A 441 2.75 3.16 17.67
N SER A 442 1.85 3.87 16.97
CA SER A 442 1.12 3.34 15.82
C SER A 442 2.08 2.87 14.72
N TYR A 443 3.13 3.66 14.42
CA TYR A 443 4.12 3.25 13.42
C TYR A 443 4.90 2.00 13.78
N ASN A 444 5.13 1.72 15.07
CA ASN A 444 5.80 0.47 15.45
C ASN A 444 4.99 -0.77 15.01
N TYR A 445 3.66 -0.70 14.99
CA TYR A 445 2.82 -1.77 14.46
C TYR A 445 2.85 -1.80 12.92
N SER A 446 2.64 -0.65 12.27
CA SER A 446 2.69 -0.55 10.80
C SER A 446 4.02 -1.03 10.21
N TRP A 447 5.14 -0.61 10.80
CA TRP A 447 6.49 -1.04 10.44
C TRP A 447 6.70 -2.54 10.55
N ASN A 448 6.15 -3.16 11.58
CA ASN A 448 6.25 -4.59 11.75
C ASN A 448 5.40 -5.33 10.71
N ASP A 449 4.19 -4.85 10.44
CA ASP A 449 3.30 -5.38 9.40
C ASP A 449 3.93 -5.25 8.00
N ASP A 450 4.58 -4.12 7.71
CA ASP A 450 5.35 -3.90 6.48
C ASP A 450 6.49 -4.90 6.32
N VAL A 451 7.23 -5.19 7.39
CA VAL A 451 8.34 -6.17 7.37
C VAL A 451 7.83 -7.61 7.21
N ILE A 452 6.70 -7.95 7.83
CA ILE A 452 6.05 -9.25 7.59
C ILE A 452 5.64 -9.38 6.12
N ALA A 453 5.04 -8.34 5.54
CA ALA A 453 4.65 -8.33 4.12
C ALA A 453 5.87 -8.47 3.20
N MET A 454 6.93 -7.70 3.43
CA MET A 454 8.18 -7.78 2.64
C MET A 454 8.80 -9.18 2.71
N ASN A 455 8.82 -9.78 3.91
CA ASN A 455 9.32 -11.15 4.08
C ASN A 455 8.50 -12.17 3.26
N GLN A 456 7.17 -12.04 3.26
CA GLN A 456 6.30 -12.93 2.50
C GLN A 456 6.47 -12.77 0.99
N PHE A 457 6.45 -11.54 0.47
CA PHE A 457 6.64 -11.28 -0.96
C PHE A 457 8.03 -11.69 -1.43
N ALA A 458 9.09 -11.41 -0.66
CA ALA A 458 10.46 -11.83 -0.97
C ALA A 458 10.57 -13.35 -1.08
N GLY A 459 10.02 -14.09 -0.10
CA GLY A 459 10.03 -15.55 -0.12
C GLY A 459 9.24 -16.14 -1.29
N VAL A 460 8.08 -15.54 -1.64
CA VAL A 460 7.30 -15.93 -2.82
C VAL A 460 8.09 -15.71 -4.11
N MET A 461 8.69 -14.52 -4.26
CA MET A 461 9.47 -14.17 -5.45
C MET A 461 10.68 -15.09 -5.60
N GLN A 462 11.47 -15.30 -4.54
CA GLN A 462 12.66 -16.16 -4.58
C GLN A 462 12.32 -17.57 -5.07
N ASP A 463 11.26 -18.17 -4.52
CA ASP A 463 10.81 -19.51 -4.89
C ASP A 463 10.28 -19.55 -6.34
N ALA A 464 9.53 -18.52 -6.76
CA ALA A 464 9.03 -18.42 -8.13
C ALA A 464 10.18 -18.24 -9.15
N VAL A 465 11.16 -17.40 -8.85
CA VAL A 465 12.35 -17.22 -9.69
C VAL A 465 13.18 -18.52 -9.74
N GLY A 466 13.32 -19.23 -8.62
CA GLY A 466 13.95 -20.56 -8.59
C GLY A 466 13.28 -21.56 -9.52
N THR A 467 11.95 -21.59 -9.53
CA THR A 467 11.18 -22.44 -10.45
C THR A 467 11.43 -22.07 -11.91
N VAL A 468 11.45 -20.77 -12.26
CA VAL A 468 11.75 -20.34 -13.64
C VAL A 468 13.19 -20.66 -14.01
N ALA A 469 14.15 -20.41 -13.11
CA ALA A 469 15.56 -20.69 -13.32
C ALA A 469 15.81 -22.18 -13.59
N ALA A 470 15.11 -23.08 -12.89
CA ALA A 470 15.18 -24.53 -13.12
C ALA A 470 14.78 -24.94 -14.54
N ALA A 471 14.01 -24.12 -15.27
CA ALA A 471 13.67 -24.34 -16.67
C ALA A 471 14.67 -23.72 -17.66
N MET A 472 15.58 -22.84 -17.22
CA MET A 472 16.56 -22.15 -18.07
C MET A 472 17.85 -22.95 -18.22
N ASP A 473 18.56 -22.78 -19.35
CA ASP A 473 19.89 -23.37 -19.53
C ASP A 473 20.93 -22.48 -18.85
N THR A 474 21.47 -22.93 -17.72
CA THR A 474 22.43 -22.17 -16.91
C THR A 474 23.88 -22.60 -17.15
N ARG A 475 24.14 -23.48 -18.13
CA ARG A 475 25.50 -23.94 -18.47
C ARG A 475 26.35 -22.83 -19.09
N GLY A 476 27.62 -22.81 -18.73
CA GLY A 476 28.63 -21.88 -19.22
C GLY A 476 29.84 -21.84 -18.29
N ASP A 477 30.88 -21.12 -18.69
CA ASP A 477 32.07 -20.97 -17.85
C ASP A 477 31.82 -19.92 -16.77
N GLY A 478 32.05 -20.25 -15.50
CA GLY A 478 31.88 -19.33 -14.37
C GLY A 478 30.59 -19.53 -13.56
N ILE A 479 30.33 -18.63 -12.61
CA ILE A 479 29.17 -18.68 -11.70
C ILE A 479 27.94 -18.18 -12.45
N PRO A 480 26.88 -18.99 -12.65
CA PRO A 480 25.69 -18.53 -13.34
C PRO A 480 24.83 -17.65 -12.43
N ILE A 481 24.40 -16.52 -12.97
CA ILE A 481 23.52 -15.54 -12.36
C ILE A 481 22.29 -15.39 -13.26
N VAL A 482 21.10 -15.69 -12.72
CA VAL A 482 19.83 -15.40 -13.39
C VAL A 482 19.40 -14.00 -12.97
N VAL A 483 19.22 -13.11 -13.95
CA VAL A 483 18.74 -11.75 -13.75
C VAL A 483 17.28 -11.67 -14.16
N TYR A 484 16.42 -11.18 -13.27
CA TYR A 484 14.99 -11.01 -13.43
C TYR A 484 14.62 -9.53 -13.65
N ASN A 485 13.80 -9.29 -14.67
CA ASN A 485 13.20 -8.01 -14.98
C ASN A 485 11.67 -8.06 -14.81
N PRO A 486 11.11 -7.42 -13.78
CA PRO A 486 9.65 -7.36 -13.58
C PRO A 486 8.91 -6.39 -14.49
N LEU A 487 9.61 -5.45 -15.16
CA LEU A 487 8.96 -4.44 -16.00
C LEU A 487 8.62 -5.01 -17.38
N ASN A 488 7.52 -4.54 -17.99
CA ASN A 488 7.10 -4.97 -19.32
C ASN A 488 7.82 -4.27 -20.49
N VAL A 489 9.06 -3.83 -20.24
CA VAL A 489 9.95 -3.26 -21.24
C VAL A 489 11.27 -4.04 -21.20
N SER A 490 11.75 -4.46 -22.36
CA SER A 490 13.13 -4.96 -22.47
C SER A 490 14.08 -3.82 -22.14
N ARG A 491 15.02 -4.05 -21.24
CA ARG A 491 15.89 -2.98 -20.75
C ARG A 491 17.30 -3.48 -20.49
N GLU A 492 18.25 -2.58 -20.67
CA GLU A 492 19.61 -2.73 -20.16
C GLU A 492 19.77 -1.87 -18.90
N ASP A 493 20.10 -2.48 -17.77
CA ASP A 493 20.33 -1.75 -16.52
C ASP A 493 21.46 -2.39 -15.72
N LEU A 494 21.89 -1.73 -14.65
CA LEU A 494 22.93 -2.31 -13.79
C LEU A 494 22.35 -3.36 -12.83
N VAL A 495 23.15 -4.39 -12.59
CA VAL A 495 22.95 -5.41 -11.56
C VAL A 495 24.07 -5.28 -10.54
N GLU A 496 23.73 -5.30 -9.25
CA GLU A 496 24.70 -5.46 -8.16
C GLU A 496 24.58 -6.87 -7.59
N ALA A 497 25.57 -7.72 -7.84
CA ALA A 497 25.57 -9.12 -7.41
C ALA A 497 26.68 -9.38 -6.39
N THR A 498 26.31 -9.69 -5.15
CA THR A 498 27.23 -10.24 -4.15
C THR A 498 27.58 -11.67 -4.54
N THR A 499 28.84 -11.92 -4.92
CA THR A 499 29.27 -13.24 -5.40
C THR A 499 30.52 -13.73 -4.66
N LEU A 500 30.72 -15.06 -4.65
CA LEU A 500 31.91 -15.69 -4.06
C LEU A 500 33.11 -15.70 -5.01
N LEU A 501 33.21 -14.71 -5.90
CA LEU A 501 34.33 -14.62 -6.82
C LEU A 501 35.63 -14.38 -6.02
N GLY A 502 36.64 -15.23 -6.22
CA GLY A 502 37.97 -15.07 -5.62
C GLY A 502 38.65 -13.77 -6.05
N ASP A 503 39.82 -13.44 -5.51
CA ASP A 503 40.50 -12.15 -5.75
C ASP A 503 40.75 -11.85 -7.24
N GLY A 504 40.69 -10.56 -7.61
CA GLY A 504 40.90 -10.05 -8.97
C GLY A 504 39.67 -9.36 -9.58
N ASP A 505 39.86 -8.82 -10.79
CA ASP A 505 38.80 -8.16 -11.57
C ASP A 505 37.68 -9.15 -11.94
N ALA A 506 36.49 -8.61 -12.18
CA ALA A 506 35.30 -9.38 -12.55
C ALA A 506 34.97 -9.22 -14.03
N ARG A 507 34.79 -10.35 -14.71
CA ARG A 507 34.33 -10.44 -16.09
C ARG A 507 32.97 -11.10 -16.12
N VAL A 508 32.02 -10.51 -16.83
CA VAL A 508 30.67 -11.07 -16.94
C VAL A 508 30.33 -11.33 -18.41
N ILE A 509 29.89 -12.55 -18.69
CA ILE A 509 29.46 -12.98 -20.04
C ILE A 509 27.95 -13.02 -20.09
N GLY A 510 27.39 -12.33 -21.08
CA GLY A 510 25.96 -12.29 -21.35
C GLY A 510 25.42 -13.57 -21.98
N PRO A 511 24.08 -13.69 -22.04
CA PRO A 511 23.41 -14.83 -22.66
C PRO A 511 23.71 -15.01 -24.16
N ASP A 512 24.21 -13.97 -24.83
CA ASP A 512 24.65 -13.96 -26.23
C ASP A 512 26.12 -14.40 -26.42
N GLY A 513 26.84 -14.66 -25.32
CA GLY A 513 28.25 -15.04 -25.32
C GLY A 513 29.22 -13.86 -25.32
N ASN A 514 28.74 -12.62 -25.31
CA ASN A 514 29.58 -11.43 -25.30
C ASN A 514 29.91 -10.98 -23.87
N GLU A 515 31.08 -10.37 -23.69
CA GLU A 515 31.42 -9.68 -22.44
C GLU A 515 30.61 -8.39 -22.31
N VAL A 516 30.06 -8.15 -21.12
CA VAL A 516 29.36 -6.91 -20.78
C VAL A 516 30.22 -6.04 -19.87
N PRO A 517 30.04 -4.71 -19.86
CA PRO A 517 30.70 -3.85 -18.89
C PRO A 517 30.48 -4.37 -17.47
N SER A 518 31.57 -4.74 -16.79
CA SER A 518 31.53 -5.30 -15.45
C SER A 518 32.73 -4.85 -14.61
N GLN A 519 32.51 -4.71 -13.31
CA GLN A 519 33.57 -4.37 -12.35
C GLN A 519 33.34 -5.06 -11.02
N ARG A 520 34.40 -5.13 -10.22
CA ARG A 520 34.32 -5.50 -8.82
C ARG A 520 34.17 -4.25 -7.95
N ASP A 521 33.28 -4.31 -6.97
CA ASP A 521 33.14 -3.32 -5.91
C ASP A 521 33.08 -4.05 -4.56
N GLY A 522 34.22 -4.14 -3.86
CA GLY A 522 34.35 -4.96 -2.65
C GLY A 522 34.04 -6.44 -2.88
N ASN A 523 32.97 -6.93 -2.26
CA ASN A 523 32.43 -8.29 -2.44
C ASN A 523 31.31 -8.39 -3.49
N LYS A 524 30.97 -7.27 -4.14
CA LYS A 524 29.98 -7.19 -5.20
C LYS A 524 30.64 -7.19 -6.57
N VAL A 525 29.90 -7.68 -7.56
CA VAL A 525 30.15 -7.49 -8.98
C VAL A 525 29.03 -6.62 -9.53
N VAL A 526 29.40 -5.49 -10.14
CA VAL A 526 28.45 -4.59 -10.81
C VAL A 526 28.59 -4.79 -12.30
N PHE A 527 27.49 -5.06 -13.01
CA PHE A 527 27.53 -5.27 -14.46
C PHE A 527 26.26 -4.80 -15.17
N ALA A 528 26.40 -4.43 -16.45
CA ALA A 528 25.28 -4.07 -17.31
C ALA A 528 24.58 -5.33 -17.84
N ALA A 529 23.28 -5.45 -17.58
CA ALA A 529 22.47 -6.59 -17.98
C ALA A 529 21.29 -6.15 -18.84
N LYS A 530 21.18 -6.73 -20.03
CA LYS A 530 20.06 -6.58 -20.96
C LYS A 530 19.09 -7.75 -20.79
N VAL A 531 17.93 -7.46 -20.22
CA VAL A 531 16.94 -8.46 -19.81
C VAL A 531 15.61 -8.18 -20.52
N PRO A 532 14.95 -9.20 -21.08
CA PRO A 532 13.67 -9.04 -21.78
C PRO A 532 12.54 -8.61 -20.84
N SER A 533 11.43 -8.15 -21.43
CA SER A 533 10.19 -7.76 -20.74
C SER A 533 9.64 -8.90 -19.89
N VAL A 534 9.26 -8.62 -18.63
CA VAL A 534 8.74 -9.59 -17.64
C VAL A 534 9.46 -10.93 -17.77
N GLY A 535 10.77 -10.87 -17.62
CA GLY A 535 11.67 -11.83 -18.24
C GLY A 535 12.97 -12.04 -17.49
N PHE A 536 13.73 -13.01 -17.96
CA PHE A 536 14.89 -13.57 -17.30
C PHE A 536 16.04 -13.71 -18.30
N ALA A 537 17.26 -13.52 -17.84
CA ALA A 537 18.47 -13.75 -18.62
C ALA A 537 19.58 -14.37 -17.77
N VAL A 538 20.31 -15.33 -18.34
CA VAL A 538 21.45 -15.99 -17.68
C VAL A 538 22.74 -15.26 -18.04
N TYR A 539 23.48 -14.87 -17.02
CA TYR A 539 24.83 -14.32 -17.09
C TYR A 539 25.82 -15.24 -16.40
N HIS A 540 27.08 -15.19 -16.80
CA HIS A 540 28.14 -15.97 -16.17
C HIS A 540 29.25 -15.06 -15.64
N VAL A 541 29.48 -15.08 -14.34
CA VAL A 541 30.51 -14.29 -13.65
C VAL A 541 31.81 -15.09 -13.56
N GLN A 542 32.90 -14.50 -14.04
CA GLN A 542 34.24 -15.09 -14.15
C GLN A 542 35.29 -14.16 -13.51
N SER A 543 36.41 -14.73 -13.09
CA SER A 543 37.59 -13.95 -12.68
C SER A 543 38.37 -13.47 -13.90
N GLY A 544 38.97 -12.28 -13.79
CA GLY A 544 39.70 -11.62 -14.86
C GLY A 544 38.84 -10.59 -15.59
N GLY A 545 39.33 -10.07 -16.72
CA GLY A 545 38.65 -9.04 -17.50
C GLY A 545 39.51 -7.80 -17.68
N ASN A 546 39.34 -7.12 -18.81
CA ASN A 546 40.00 -5.84 -19.10
C ASN A 546 39.08 -5.01 -20.01
N SER A 547 37.84 -4.84 -19.55
CA SER A 547 36.82 -4.09 -20.28
C SER A 547 37.22 -2.63 -20.39
N LEU A 548 37.31 -2.12 -21.61
CA LEU A 548 37.55 -0.70 -21.88
C LEU A 548 36.37 0.12 -21.36
N SER A 549 36.67 1.22 -20.66
CA SER A 549 35.66 2.11 -20.10
C SER A 549 35.67 3.47 -20.80
N GLU A 550 34.49 3.93 -21.21
CA GLU A 550 34.27 5.34 -21.56
C GLU A 550 33.97 6.20 -20.33
N LEU A 551 33.74 5.56 -19.17
CA LEU A 551 33.44 6.24 -17.92
C LEU A 551 34.71 6.88 -17.34
N LYS A 552 34.58 8.12 -16.88
CA LYS A 552 35.67 8.87 -16.26
C LYS A 552 35.22 9.41 -14.91
N VAL A 553 36.14 9.39 -13.95
CA VAL A 553 35.92 9.98 -12.63
C VAL A 553 37.21 10.57 -12.07
N THR A 554 37.09 11.79 -11.59
CA THR A 554 38.06 12.53 -10.77
C THR A 554 37.36 12.96 -9.49
N GLU A 555 38.08 13.46 -8.49
CA GLU A 555 37.46 13.98 -7.24
C GLU A 555 36.55 15.20 -7.43
N SER A 556 36.38 15.70 -8.66
CA SER A 556 35.54 16.86 -8.98
C SER A 556 34.64 16.67 -10.20
N SER A 557 34.66 15.49 -10.84
CA SER A 557 33.85 15.26 -12.04
C SER A 557 33.55 13.79 -12.32
N LEU A 558 32.41 13.53 -12.94
CA LEU A 558 32.05 12.26 -13.56
C LEU A 558 31.71 12.47 -15.04
N GLU A 559 32.04 11.53 -15.90
CA GLU A 559 31.62 11.56 -17.31
C GLU A 559 31.26 10.15 -17.80
N ASN A 560 30.14 10.00 -18.51
CA ASN A 560 29.78 8.81 -19.27
C ASN A 560 29.49 9.17 -20.73
N ALA A 561 28.91 8.27 -21.54
CA ALA A 561 28.58 8.57 -22.93
C ALA A 561 27.64 9.78 -23.14
N ARG A 562 26.81 10.11 -22.14
CA ARG A 562 25.77 11.14 -22.25
C ARG A 562 26.05 12.40 -21.43
N TYR A 563 26.43 12.26 -20.16
CA TYR A 563 26.59 13.36 -19.22
C TYR A 563 28.04 13.62 -18.88
N ARG A 564 28.36 14.90 -18.64
CA ARG A 564 29.51 15.33 -17.85
C ARG A 564 28.98 16.10 -16.64
N VAL A 565 29.30 15.61 -15.44
CA VAL A 565 28.87 16.19 -14.16
C VAL A 565 30.09 16.80 -13.48
N GLN A 566 29.97 18.02 -12.96
CA GLN A 566 31.02 18.68 -12.17
C GLN A 566 30.54 18.99 -10.76
N ILE A 567 31.45 18.87 -9.79
CA ILE A 567 31.22 19.17 -8.38
C ILE A 567 32.11 20.36 -8.00
N ASP A 568 31.55 21.33 -7.28
CA ASP A 568 32.31 22.47 -6.77
C ASP A 568 33.05 22.16 -5.45
N ALA A 569 33.76 23.15 -4.91
CA ALA A 569 34.51 23.01 -3.66
C ALA A 569 33.61 22.80 -2.41
N ASN A 570 32.31 23.07 -2.51
CA ASN A 570 31.34 22.85 -1.44
C ASN A 570 30.73 21.44 -1.50
N GLY A 571 31.10 20.63 -2.51
CA GLY A 571 30.52 19.33 -2.76
C GLY A 571 29.15 19.39 -3.45
N ASP A 572 28.75 20.55 -3.99
CA ASP A 572 27.50 20.72 -4.73
C ASP A 572 27.71 20.44 -6.22
N VAL A 573 26.68 19.89 -6.89
CA VAL A 573 26.74 19.65 -8.33
C VAL A 573 26.56 20.98 -9.07
N SER A 574 27.65 21.51 -9.61
CA SER A 574 27.70 22.82 -10.24
C SER A 574 27.35 22.81 -11.73
N SER A 575 27.48 21.66 -12.39
CA SER A 575 27.16 21.49 -13.82
C SER A 575 26.72 20.05 -14.10
N ILE A 576 25.71 19.90 -14.95
CA ILE A 576 25.34 18.64 -15.60
C ILE A 576 25.17 18.95 -17.09
N PHE A 577 26.22 18.71 -17.87
CA PHE A 577 26.21 18.93 -19.31
C PHE A 577 25.74 17.67 -20.04
N ASP A 578 24.64 17.76 -20.80
CA ASP A 578 24.19 16.69 -21.70
C ASP A 578 24.89 16.83 -23.06
N LYS A 579 25.77 15.87 -23.38
CA LYS A 579 26.57 15.83 -24.60
C LYS A 579 25.75 15.53 -25.86
N LYS A 580 24.59 14.89 -25.71
CA LYS A 580 23.69 14.57 -26.81
C LYS A 580 22.83 15.79 -27.19
N LEU A 581 22.34 16.53 -26.19
CA LEU A 581 21.66 17.81 -26.40
C LEU A 581 22.65 18.95 -26.71
N ASN A 582 23.92 18.77 -26.36
CA ASN A 582 24.95 19.79 -26.38
C ASN A 582 24.54 21.03 -25.56
N ARG A 583 24.04 20.80 -24.34
CA ARG A 583 23.48 21.83 -23.46
C ARG A 583 23.85 21.59 -22.01
N GLU A 584 24.04 22.69 -21.28
CA GLU A 584 24.03 22.70 -19.82
C GLU A 584 22.57 22.56 -19.33
N LEU A 585 22.34 21.74 -18.31
CA LEU A 585 21.01 21.50 -17.76
C LEU A 585 20.70 22.39 -16.55
N LEU A 586 21.74 22.82 -15.82
CA LEU A 586 21.61 23.63 -14.60
C LEU A 586 21.94 25.10 -14.86
N SER A 587 21.14 26.01 -14.31
CA SER A 587 21.44 27.46 -14.33
C SER A 587 22.25 27.92 -13.11
N ALA A 588 22.22 27.13 -12.04
CA ALA A 588 23.00 27.28 -10.82
C ALA A 588 23.19 25.89 -10.17
N PRO A 589 24.11 25.72 -9.20
CA PRO A 589 24.34 24.42 -8.59
C PRO A 589 23.06 23.77 -8.04
N ALA A 590 22.93 22.45 -8.21
CA ALA A 590 21.90 21.65 -7.55
C ALA A 590 22.34 21.37 -6.10
N ARG A 591 21.45 21.59 -5.13
CA ARG A 591 21.81 21.64 -3.70
C ARG A 591 20.75 20.99 -2.82
N LEU A 592 21.17 20.56 -1.63
CA LEU A 592 20.25 20.20 -0.55
C LEU A 592 19.99 21.44 0.32
N ALA A 593 18.73 21.83 0.45
CA ALA A 593 18.29 23.07 1.08
C ALA A 593 17.45 22.81 2.33
N PHE A 594 17.71 23.57 3.39
CA PHE A 594 16.89 23.61 4.60
C PHE A 594 15.89 24.77 4.48
N LEU A 595 14.62 24.44 4.39
CA LEU A 595 13.53 25.42 4.55
C LEU A 595 13.11 25.44 6.02
N THR A 596 12.66 26.59 6.51
CA THR A 596 12.05 26.70 7.84
C THR A 596 10.59 26.34 7.72
N GLU A 597 10.13 25.36 8.50
CA GLU A 597 8.73 24.94 8.50
C GLU A 597 8.13 25.04 9.88
N ASN A 598 7.20 25.97 10.05
CA ASN A 598 6.54 26.22 11.31
C ASN A 598 5.04 26.48 11.10
N PRO A 599 4.31 25.43 10.68
CA PRO A 599 2.89 25.55 10.36
C PRO A 599 2.07 26.05 11.55
N ALA A 600 1.08 26.90 11.27
CA ALA A 600 0.28 27.53 12.31
C ALA A 600 -0.51 26.51 13.16
N GLN A 601 -0.99 25.43 12.54
CA GLN A 601 -1.78 24.35 13.13
C GLN A 601 -1.44 23.01 12.45
N TRP A 602 -1.66 21.90 13.16
CA TRP A 602 -1.52 20.52 12.68
C TRP A 602 -0.16 20.23 12.03
N PRO A 603 0.92 20.17 12.84
CA PRO A 603 2.28 20.27 12.34
C PRO A 603 2.69 19.19 11.33
N ALA A 604 2.34 17.91 11.54
CA ALA A 604 2.64 16.86 10.56
C ALA A 604 1.80 16.96 9.27
N TRP A 605 0.57 17.49 9.38
CA TRP A 605 -0.38 17.57 8.27
C TRP A 605 -0.08 18.73 7.32
N ASN A 606 0.46 19.83 7.83
CA ASN A 606 0.52 21.11 7.11
C ASN A 606 1.92 21.61 6.80
N MET A 607 2.03 22.33 5.69
CA MET A 607 3.07 23.32 5.46
C MET A 607 2.36 24.64 5.13
N ASP A 608 2.93 25.78 5.53
CA ASP A 608 2.31 27.08 5.27
C ASP A 608 2.93 27.72 4.01
N TYR A 609 2.10 28.30 3.14
CA TYR A 609 2.56 28.93 1.90
C TYR A 609 3.61 30.02 2.16
N GLU A 610 3.40 30.83 3.20
CA GLU A 610 4.32 31.91 3.58
C GLU A 610 5.70 31.39 4.01
N ASP A 611 5.78 30.19 4.56
CA ASP A 611 7.05 29.55 4.91
C ASP A 611 7.72 28.97 3.64
N GLN A 612 6.95 28.30 2.80
CA GLN A 612 7.43 27.64 1.56
C GLN A 612 7.97 28.62 0.49
N MET A 613 7.48 29.86 0.51
CA MET A 613 7.94 30.94 -0.39
C MET A 613 9.15 31.71 0.13
N ARG A 614 9.61 31.48 1.36
CA ARG A 614 10.85 32.08 1.85
C ARG A 614 12.06 31.44 1.17
N PRO A 615 13.16 32.19 1.00
CA PRO A 615 14.41 31.59 0.58
C PRO A 615 14.85 30.52 1.61
N PRO A 616 15.57 29.47 1.18
CA PRO A 616 16.16 28.51 2.10
C PRO A 616 16.97 29.23 3.18
N ARG A 617 16.80 28.83 4.44
CA ARG A 617 17.55 29.43 5.56
C ARG A 617 19.01 29.01 5.55
N ALA A 618 19.29 27.82 5.02
CA ALA A 618 20.63 27.27 4.83
C ALA A 618 20.64 26.23 3.71
N TYR A 619 21.84 25.86 3.29
CA TYR A 619 22.10 24.69 2.45
C TYR A 619 23.04 23.75 3.20
N VAL A 620 23.12 22.49 2.79
CA VAL A 620 24.14 21.57 3.29
C VAL A 620 25.52 22.06 2.81
N SER A 621 26.23 22.84 3.62
CA SER A 621 27.45 23.56 3.23
C SER A 621 28.63 23.37 4.19
N GLY A 622 28.63 22.30 4.99
CA GLY A 622 29.79 21.90 5.79
C GLY A 622 31.00 21.50 4.93
N PRO A 623 32.22 21.37 5.49
CA PRO A 623 33.41 20.98 4.74
C PRO A 623 33.19 19.64 4.05
N ALA A 624 33.18 19.65 2.72
CA ALA A 624 32.94 18.47 1.92
C ALA A 624 34.17 17.54 1.93
N LYS A 625 33.98 16.30 2.37
CA LYS A 625 34.94 15.22 2.13
C LYS A 625 34.50 14.47 0.89
N VAL A 626 35.23 14.68 -0.20
CA VAL A 626 34.94 14.01 -1.48
C VAL A 626 35.89 12.84 -1.67
N ARG A 627 35.35 11.69 -2.08
CA ARG A 627 36.15 10.54 -2.48
C ARG A 627 35.54 9.83 -3.68
N ILE A 628 36.38 9.16 -4.45
CA ILE A 628 35.93 8.26 -5.52
C ILE A 628 35.43 6.98 -4.85
N ALA A 629 34.11 6.75 -4.91
CA ALA A 629 33.49 5.57 -4.35
C ALA A 629 33.62 4.37 -5.29
N GLU A 630 33.47 4.59 -6.60
CA GLU A 630 33.56 3.53 -7.60
C GLU A 630 34.34 3.99 -8.82
N ARG A 631 35.16 3.08 -9.37
CA ARG A 631 35.90 3.26 -10.61
C ARG A 631 35.89 1.96 -11.40
N GLY A 632 35.07 1.89 -12.43
CA GLY A 632 35.12 0.78 -13.37
C GLY A 632 34.34 1.03 -14.65
N PRO A 633 34.28 0.03 -15.55
CA PRO A 633 33.58 0.11 -16.83
C PRO A 633 32.05 0.08 -16.74
N ALA A 634 31.46 -0.38 -15.63
CA ALA A 634 30.01 -0.45 -15.48
C ALA A 634 29.43 0.82 -14.83
N ARG A 635 30.12 1.35 -13.80
CA ARG A 635 29.69 2.51 -13.02
C ARG A 635 30.89 3.27 -12.46
N VAL A 636 30.75 4.60 -12.44
CA VAL A 636 31.63 5.50 -11.69
C VAL A 636 30.82 6.29 -10.68
N ALA A 637 31.41 6.57 -9.52
CA ALA A 637 30.72 7.25 -8.44
C ALA A 637 31.63 8.17 -7.62
N LEU A 638 31.07 9.30 -7.19
CA LEU A 638 31.66 10.21 -6.20
C LEU A 638 30.80 10.22 -4.96
N GLU A 639 31.43 10.02 -3.80
CA GLU A 639 30.80 10.17 -2.50
C GLU A 639 31.25 11.48 -1.86
N ILE A 640 30.29 12.20 -1.29
CA ILE A 640 30.43 13.49 -0.65
C ILE A 640 29.85 13.38 0.76
N GLU A 641 30.72 13.40 1.77
CA GLU A 641 30.31 13.48 3.18
C GLU A 641 30.33 14.93 3.66
N ARG A 642 29.24 15.36 4.29
CA ARG A 642 29.07 16.68 4.92
C ARG A 642 28.30 16.55 6.23
N GLU A 643 28.49 17.53 7.11
CA GLU A 643 27.66 17.72 8.30
C GLU A 643 27.05 19.12 8.28
N ALA A 644 25.76 19.21 8.57
CA ALA A 644 25.04 20.48 8.67
C ALA A 644 23.87 20.33 9.64
N GLU A 645 23.68 21.34 10.50
CA GLU A 645 22.53 21.42 11.41
C GLU A 645 22.30 20.20 12.31
N GLY A 646 23.40 19.61 12.79
CA GLY A 646 23.36 18.41 13.64
C GLY A 646 23.06 17.10 12.91
N SER A 647 22.90 17.16 11.58
CA SER A 647 22.68 15.98 10.73
C SER A 647 23.92 15.66 9.90
N LYS A 648 24.11 14.36 9.62
CA LYS A 648 25.17 13.86 8.73
C LYS A 648 24.58 13.52 7.37
N PHE A 649 25.27 13.88 6.31
CA PHE A 649 24.87 13.64 4.92
C PHE A 649 25.99 12.92 4.19
N VAL A 650 25.69 11.76 3.62
CA VAL A 650 26.56 11.07 2.67
C VAL A 650 25.80 10.97 1.35
N GLN A 651 26.19 11.79 0.37
CA GLN A 651 25.60 11.78 -0.96
C GLN A 651 26.54 11.08 -1.93
N THR A 652 26.05 10.07 -2.64
CA THR A 652 26.78 9.39 -3.73
C THR A 652 26.14 9.74 -5.07
N ILE A 653 26.92 10.38 -5.96
CA ILE A 653 26.52 10.72 -7.33
C ILE A 653 27.09 9.67 -8.27
N ARG A 654 26.26 9.10 -9.14
CA ARG A 654 26.62 7.96 -9.99
C ARG A 654 26.32 8.23 -11.47
N LEU A 655 27.24 7.78 -12.33
CA LEU A 655 27.01 7.62 -13.76
C LEU A 655 27.35 6.20 -14.19
N SER A 656 26.46 5.62 -14.98
CA SER A 656 26.56 4.24 -15.46
C SER A 656 26.88 4.19 -16.95
N ALA A 657 27.38 3.04 -17.40
CA ALA A 657 27.48 2.71 -18.82
C ALA A 657 26.12 2.30 -19.39
N GLY A 658 26.03 2.23 -20.72
CA GLY A 658 24.84 1.70 -21.41
C GLY A 658 23.58 2.53 -21.19
N ASP A 659 22.42 1.88 -21.28
CA ASP A 659 21.12 2.56 -21.13
C ASP A 659 20.90 3.15 -19.72
N ALA A 660 21.46 2.52 -18.68
CA ALA A 660 21.43 3.05 -17.32
C ALA A 660 22.10 4.43 -17.22
N GLY A 661 23.06 4.71 -18.11
CA GLY A 661 23.75 5.99 -18.22
C GLY A 661 22.88 7.16 -18.72
N ASN A 662 21.60 6.94 -19.02
CA ASN A 662 20.65 7.98 -19.44
C ASN A 662 20.06 8.80 -18.30
N ARG A 663 20.54 8.60 -17.07
CA ARG A 663 20.18 9.37 -15.88
C ARG A 663 21.40 9.60 -15.00
N VAL A 664 21.42 10.70 -14.27
CA VAL A 664 22.33 10.94 -13.14
C VAL A 664 21.61 10.49 -11.89
N GLU A 665 22.20 9.59 -11.11
CA GLU A 665 21.59 9.07 -9.87
C GLU A 665 22.26 9.67 -8.64
N PHE A 666 21.44 9.99 -7.64
CA PHE A 666 21.85 10.51 -6.34
C PHE A 666 21.33 9.57 -5.27
N THR A 667 22.23 8.92 -4.55
CA THR A 667 21.90 8.18 -3.34
C THR A 667 22.29 9.03 -2.13
N ASN A 668 21.39 9.16 -1.16
CA ASN A 668 21.62 9.95 0.04
C ASN A 668 21.38 9.07 1.26
N GLU A 669 22.41 8.94 2.09
CA GLU A 669 22.32 8.41 3.44
C GLU A 669 22.37 9.59 4.40
N ILE A 670 21.32 9.76 5.19
CA ILE A 670 21.12 10.94 6.03
C ILE A 670 20.82 10.50 7.46
N ASP A 671 21.72 10.79 8.39
CA ASP A 671 21.44 10.69 9.82
C ASP A 671 20.76 11.99 10.25
N TRP A 672 19.43 11.99 10.24
CA TRP A 672 18.62 13.20 10.39
C TRP A 672 18.29 13.49 11.86
N GLN A 673 18.65 14.70 12.31
CA GLN A 673 18.28 15.25 13.63
C GLN A 673 17.92 16.74 13.55
N THR A 674 17.68 17.26 12.36
CA THR A 674 17.39 18.68 12.13
C THR A 674 15.92 18.96 12.40
N LYS A 675 15.64 20.03 13.16
CA LYS A 675 14.29 20.44 13.57
C LYS A 675 13.73 21.55 12.68
N GLU A 676 12.42 21.73 12.75
CA GLU A 676 11.68 22.85 12.13
C GLU A 676 12.04 23.03 10.65
N SER A 677 12.09 21.92 9.91
CA SER A 677 12.63 21.91 8.56
C SER A 677 11.98 20.93 7.60
N ALA A 678 11.83 21.40 6.36
CA ALA A 678 11.75 20.54 5.18
C ALA A 678 13.11 20.55 4.47
N LEU A 679 13.72 19.37 4.36
CA LEU A 679 14.91 19.17 3.54
C LEU A 679 14.47 18.95 2.09
N LYS A 680 14.90 19.81 1.17
CA LYS A 680 14.58 19.67 -0.26
C LYS A 680 15.83 19.55 -1.13
N ALA A 681 15.78 18.68 -2.14
CA ALA A 681 16.72 18.72 -3.26
C ALA A 681 16.25 19.79 -4.25
N VAL A 682 17.10 20.78 -4.53
CA VAL A 682 16.78 21.95 -5.36
C VAL A 682 17.54 21.87 -6.68
N PHE A 683 16.81 22.01 -7.78
CA PHE A 683 17.34 21.97 -9.14
C PHE A 683 17.01 23.27 -9.88
N PRO A 684 17.93 24.25 -9.89
CA PRO A 684 17.83 25.42 -10.76
C PRO A 684 18.18 25.01 -12.20
N LEU A 685 17.20 25.02 -13.09
CA LEU A 685 17.34 24.51 -14.46
C LEU A 685 17.68 25.62 -15.45
N ALA A 686 18.37 25.26 -16.53
CA ALA A 686 18.62 26.14 -17.68
C ALA A 686 17.40 26.28 -18.61
N PHE A 687 16.34 25.50 -18.34
CA PHE A 687 15.06 25.52 -19.05
C PHE A 687 14.04 26.31 -18.26
N SER A 688 13.05 26.88 -18.96
CA SER A 688 12.02 27.69 -18.31
C SER A 688 10.63 27.42 -18.86
N ASN A 689 9.68 27.18 -17.96
CA ASN A 689 8.27 27.06 -18.26
C ASN A 689 7.42 27.45 -17.04
N GLU A 690 6.27 28.05 -17.26
CA GLU A 690 5.31 28.32 -16.18
C GLU A 690 4.77 26.99 -15.63
N ASN A 691 4.53 26.01 -16.51
CA ASN A 691 3.96 24.73 -16.15
C ASN A 691 5.03 23.63 -16.02
N ALA A 692 4.82 22.71 -15.07
CA ALA A 692 5.51 21.43 -14.97
C ALA A 692 4.49 20.27 -15.01
N THR A 693 4.91 19.11 -15.53
CA THR A 693 4.09 17.89 -15.57
C THR A 693 4.42 16.98 -14.40
N TYR A 694 3.42 16.44 -13.72
CA TYR A 694 3.55 15.56 -12.56
C TYR A 694 2.88 14.21 -12.82
N ASN A 695 3.55 13.13 -12.39
CA ASN A 695 3.06 11.75 -12.53
C ASN A 695 2.12 11.33 -11.38
N TRP A 696 1.07 10.58 -11.73
CA TRP A 696 0.11 9.97 -10.79
C TRP A 696 -0.20 8.50 -11.08
N ASP A 697 0.78 7.77 -11.63
CA ASP A 697 0.71 6.33 -11.96
C ASP A 697 -0.31 5.98 -13.10
N VAL A 698 -1.56 6.46 -13.01
CA VAL A 698 -2.60 6.45 -14.05
C VAL A 698 -2.82 7.88 -14.55
N GLY A 699 -1.87 8.33 -15.36
CA GLY A 699 -1.88 9.62 -16.03
C GLY A 699 -1.04 10.71 -15.37
N THR A 700 -1.16 11.92 -15.90
CA THR A 700 -0.37 13.09 -15.49
C THR A 700 -1.23 14.33 -15.35
N ILE A 701 -0.73 15.32 -14.60
CA ILE A 701 -1.30 16.67 -14.53
C ILE A 701 -0.23 17.72 -14.78
N GLU A 702 -0.62 18.82 -15.42
CA GLU A 702 0.20 20.02 -15.52
C GLU A 702 -0.20 21.01 -14.42
N ARG A 703 0.78 21.55 -13.70
CA ARG A 703 0.56 22.60 -12.70
C ARG A 703 1.47 23.81 -12.99
N PRO A 704 0.98 25.04 -12.78
CA PRO A 704 1.80 26.24 -12.91
C PRO A 704 2.77 26.36 -11.73
N THR A 705 3.57 27.42 -11.75
CA THR A 705 4.34 27.90 -10.59
C THR A 705 3.45 28.02 -9.34
N ASN A 706 4.05 27.79 -8.17
CA ASN A 706 3.39 27.74 -6.87
C ASN A 706 2.36 28.88 -6.64
N THR A 707 1.21 28.51 -6.07
CA THR A 707 0.14 29.42 -5.64
C THR A 707 -0.21 29.17 -4.17
N PRO A 708 -0.91 30.08 -3.47
CA PRO A 708 -1.32 29.85 -2.08
C PRO A 708 -2.17 28.58 -1.85
N LYS A 709 -2.77 28.00 -2.90
CA LYS A 709 -3.54 26.75 -2.82
C LYS A 709 -2.76 25.51 -3.26
N LYS A 710 -1.66 25.69 -4.01
CA LYS A 710 -0.89 24.61 -4.66
C LYS A 710 0.59 24.99 -4.65
N PHE A 711 1.29 24.61 -3.60
CA PHE A 711 2.69 24.99 -3.39
C PHE A 711 3.59 23.85 -2.86
N GLU A 712 2.98 22.75 -2.43
CA GLU A 712 3.59 21.45 -2.19
C GLU A 712 2.54 20.45 -2.70
N VAL A 713 2.89 19.67 -3.72
CA VAL A 713 1.92 18.89 -4.50
C VAL A 713 2.37 17.44 -4.70
N PRO A 714 1.43 16.49 -4.83
CA PRO A 714 1.78 15.10 -5.03
C PRO A 714 2.47 14.89 -6.38
N SER A 715 3.60 14.19 -6.33
CA SER A 715 4.26 13.50 -7.44
C SER A 715 4.53 12.05 -7.04
N HIS A 716 4.40 11.08 -7.94
CA HIS A 716 4.72 9.68 -7.62
C HIS A 716 6.17 9.37 -7.92
N GLN A 717 6.48 9.04 -9.18
CA GLN A 717 7.80 8.55 -9.55
C GLN A 717 8.64 9.58 -10.29
N TRP A 718 8.00 10.62 -10.82
CA TRP A 718 8.67 11.68 -11.55
C TRP A 718 7.82 12.94 -11.69
N PHE A 719 8.51 14.06 -11.95
CA PHE A 719 7.94 15.31 -12.40
C PHE A 719 8.92 16.01 -13.35
N ASP A 720 8.38 16.77 -14.31
CA ASP A 720 9.10 17.20 -15.50
C ASP A 720 8.91 18.70 -15.78
N LEU A 721 10.02 19.35 -16.14
CA LEU A 721 10.02 20.69 -16.73
C LEU A 721 10.48 20.59 -18.19
N THR A 722 9.51 20.52 -19.10
CA THR A 722 9.73 20.72 -20.53
C THR A 722 9.82 22.22 -20.82
N ASP A 723 10.86 22.66 -21.52
CA ASP A 723 11.06 24.07 -21.85
C ASP A 723 9.88 24.64 -22.67
N ARG A 724 9.56 25.92 -22.47
CA ARG A 724 8.47 26.58 -23.21
C ARG A 724 8.63 26.50 -24.73
N SER A 725 9.86 26.43 -25.23
CA SER A 725 10.12 26.26 -26.68
C SER A 725 9.85 24.84 -27.20
N GLY A 726 9.65 23.87 -26.32
CA GLY A 726 9.54 22.44 -26.64
C GLY A 726 10.87 21.80 -27.07
N ASN A 727 12.00 22.50 -26.98
CA ASN A 727 13.31 22.02 -27.41
C ASN A 727 14.11 21.41 -26.25
N GLY A 728 13.50 20.45 -25.57
CA GLY A 728 14.08 19.68 -24.47
C GLY A 728 13.62 20.11 -23.08
N GLY A 729 14.12 19.40 -22.09
CA GLY A 729 13.76 19.61 -20.69
C GLY A 729 14.46 18.64 -19.75
N VAL A 730 14.05 18.68 -18.50
CA VAL A 730 14.59 17.84 -17.43
C VAL A 730 13.45 17.23 -16.63
N THR A 731 13.55 15.92 -16.43
CA THR A 731 12.74 15.18 -15.47
C THR A 731 13.54 14.88 -14.20
N ILE A 732 12.92 15.15 -13.05
CA ILE A 732 13.36 14.66 -11.75
C ILE A 732 12.63 13.35 -11.43
N LEU A 733 13.39 12.32 -11.08
CA LEU A 733 12.93 10.97 -10.75
C LEU A 733 12.98 10.75 -9.23
N SER A 734 12.01 10.05 -8.67
CA SER A 734 11.87 9.78 -7.23
C SER A 734 11.62 8.29 -7.00
N ASP A 735 12.26 7.71 -5.98
CA ASP A 735 12.07 6.29 -5.63
C ASP A 735 10.97 6.05 -4.59
N CYS A 736 10.69 7.02 -3.72
CA CYS A 736 9.63 6.92 -2.71
C CYS A 736 9.27 8.26 -2.05
N LYS A 737 9.55 9.40 -2.70
CA LYS A 737 9.17 10.74 -2.22
C LYS A 737 7.99 11.27 -3.00
N TYR A 738 7.00 11.79 -2.27
CA TYR A 738 5.70 12.15 -2.82
C TYR A 738 5.42 13.65 -2.84
N GLY A 739 6.16 14.45 -2.08
CA GLY A 739 6.06 15.91 -2.06
C GLY A 739 7.05 16.58 -3.02
N SER A 740 6.54 17.50 -3.85
CA SER A 740 7.36 18.29 -4.78
C SER A 740 6.76 19.66 -5.01
N ASP A 741 7.58 20.62 -5.43
CA ASP A 741 7.12 21.97 -5.72
C ASP A 741 7.89 22.66 -6.85
N LYS A 742 7.40 23.86 -7.22
CA LYS A 742 7.95 24.71 -8.28
C LYS A 742 7.80 26.19 -7.89
N PRO A 743 8.78 26.79 -7.17
CA PRO A 743 8.64 28.15 -6.66
C PRO A 743 8.71 29.23 -7.75
N ASP A 744 9.27 28.92 -8.92
CA ASP A 744 9.38 29.84 -10.06
C ASP A 744 9.41 29.06 -11.41
N ASP A 745 9.64 29.75 -12.52
CA ASP A 745 9.59 29.18 -13.86
C ASP A 745 10.75 28.24 -14.24
N HIS A 746 11.79 28.10 -13.41
CA HIS A 746 13.01 27.37 -13.75
C HIS A 746 13.54 26.50 -12.62
N THR A 747 12.94 26.54 -11.44
CA THR A 747 13.36 25.75 -10.27
C THR A 747 12.37 24.64 -9.99
N LEU A 748 12.89 23.41 -9.92
CA LEU A 748 12.16 22.25 -9.40
C LEU A 748 12.71 21.86 -8.02
N ARG A 749 11.84 21.50 -7.07
CA ARG A 749 12.29 20.94 -5.77
C ARG A 749 11.57 19.64 -5.43
N LEU A 750 12.34 18.67 -4.94
CA LEU A 750 11.84 17.40 -4.38
C LEU A 750 11.99 17.44 -2.85
N THR A 751 10.90 17.25 -2.11
CA THR A 751 10.94 17.21 -0.65
C THR A 751 11.40 15.84 -0.17
N LEU A 752 12.48 15.79 0.62
CA LEU A 752 13.15 14.56 1.02
C LEU A 752 12.73 14.08 2.41
N ILE A 753 12.72 15.00 3.38
CA ILE A 753 12.44 14.75 4.80
C ILE A 753 11.71 15.97 5.38
N TYR A 754 10.74 15.73 6.28
CA TYR A 754 9.97 16.79 6.93
C TYR A 754 9.94 16.61 8.45
N SER A 755 10.32 17.65 9.20
CA SER A 755 10.25 17.67 10.67
C SER A 755 9.68 19.01 11.12
N PRO A 756 8.35 19.10 11.36
CA PRO A 756 7.68 20.37 11.62
C PRO A 756 8.13 21.06 12.90
N GLY A 757 8.10 22.39 12.90
CA GLY A 757 8.16 23.20 14.11
C GLY A 757 6.80 23.41 14.76
N LEU A 758 6.81 23.90 16.01
CA LEU A 758 5.59 24.28 16.77
C LEU A 758 5.47 25.79 16.99
N GLY A 759 6.49 26.55 16.61
CA GLY A 759 6.50 28.01 16.76
C GLY A 759 6.45 28.47 18.20
N GLY A 760 7.07 27.70 19.10
CA GLY A 760 7.08 27.97 20.54
C GLY A 760 5.76 27.70 21.25
N LYS A 761 4.76 27.10 20.59
CA LYS A 761 3.49 26.73 21.20
C LYS A 761 3.61 25.38 21.92
N GLN A 762 3.05 25.28 23.12
CA GLN A 762 2.77 23.97 23.72
C GLN A 762 1.63 23.33 22.92
N SER A 763 1.90 22.15 22.35
CA SER A 763 0.99 21.45 21.43
C SER A 763 0.85 19.99 21.84
N ASP A 764 -0.34 19.43 21.64
CA ASP A 764 -0.62 17.99 21.81
C ASP A 764 0.11 17.11 20.78
N TYR A 765 0.79 17.74 19.81
CA TYR A 765 1.56 17.12 18.73
C TYR A 765 3.08 17.28 18.89
N ALA A 766 3.57 17.47 20.12
CA ALA A 766 5.00 17.68 20.36
C ALA A 766 5.89 16.52 19.85
N ASP A 767 5.34 15.31 19.80
CA ASP A 767 5.97 14.13 19.22
C ASP A 767 6.36 14.29 17.74
N GLN A 768 5.61 15.09 16.98
CA GLN A 768 5.80 15.28 15.54
C GLN A 768 7.07 16.09 15.20
N THR A 769 7.58 16.90 16.14
CA THR A 769 8.81 17.70 15.95
C THR A 769 10.08 16.90 15.72
N THR A 770 9.99 15.58 15.95
CA THR A 770 11.09 14.64 15.79
C THR A 770 10.69 13.44 14.94
N GLN A 771 9.56 13.51 14.20
CA GLN A 771 8.96 12.31 13.60
C GLN A 771 9.90 11.51 12.71
N ASP A 772 10.64 12.24 11.88
CA ASP A 772 11.59 11.65 10.94
C ASP A 772 13.04 11.62 11.49
N PHE A 773 13.26 11.74 12.79
CA PHE A 773 14.60 11.58 13.36
C PHE A 773 15.08 10.13 13.25
N GLY A 774 16.24 9.92 12.64
CA GLY A 774 16.82 8.61 12.40
C GLY A 774 17.60 8.55 11.10
N HIS A 775 18.02 7.36 10.72
CA HIS A 775 18.72 7.12 9.47
C HIS A 775 17.76 6.97 8.29
N HIS A 776 17.98 7.76 7.24
CA HIS A 776 17.22 7.73 5.98
C HIS A 776 18.09 7.34 4.79
N GLN A 777 17.52 6.53 3.91
CA GLN A 777 18.09 6.17 2.62
C GLN A 777 17.17 6.68 1.51
N ILE A 778 17.68 7.56 0.65
CA ILE A 778 16.87 8.26 -0.34
C ILE A 778 17.56 8.24 -1.70
N VAL A 779 16.86 7.77 -2.72
CA VAL A 779 17.35 7.74 -4.10
C VAL A 779 16.50 8.65 -4.97
N TYR A 780 17.15 9.56 -5.69
CA TYR A 780 16.50 10.32 -6.74
C TYR A 780 17.41 10.41 -7.96
N GLY A 781 16.82 10.78 -9.10
CA GLY A 781 17.53 10.86 -10.36
C GLY A 781 17.19 12.09 -11.17
N LEU A 782 18.05 12.41 -12.13
CA LEU A 782 17.83 13.46 -13.11
C LEU A 782 18.04 12.88 -14.51
N SER A 783 17.06 13.05 -15.39
CA SER A 783 17.16 12.68 -16.80
C SER A 783 16.76 13.85 -17.68
N ALA A 784 17.61 14.17 -18.65
CA ALA A 784 17.29 15.17 -19.66
C ALA A 784 16.53 14.55 -20.83
N HIS A 785 15.88 15.38 -21.64
CA HIS A 785 15.26 14.92 -22.87
C HIS A 785 15.27 15.96 -23.98
N ASP A 786 15.05 15.46 -25.21
CA ASP A 786 14.84 16.26 -26.42
C ASP A 786 13.35 16.19 -26.79
N GLY A 787 12.67 17.33 -26.78
CA GLY A 787 11.22 17.39 -26.95
C GLY A 787 10.49 17.46 -25.61
N ASP A 788 9.55 16.53 -25.40
CA ASP A 788 8.74 16.39 -24.20
C ASP A 788 9.00 15.06 -23.47
N TRP A 789 8.47 14.96 -22.26
CA TRP A 789 8.56 13.76 -21.41
C TRP A 789 7.98 12.49 -22.07
N ARG A 790 7.00 12.62 -22.99
CA ARG A 790 6.39 11.49 -23.71
C ARG A 790 7.39 10.88 -24.69
N LYS A 791 8.01 11.72 -25.53
CA LYS A 791 9.06 11.29 -26.47
C LYS A 791 10.28 10.74 -25.71
N ALA A 792 10.58 11.32 -24.56
CA ALA A 792 11.64 10.87 -23.65
C ALA A 792 11.36 9.50 -23.02
N ARG A 793 10.09 9.08 -23.01
CA ARG A 793 9.63 7.89 -22.28
C ARG A 793 9.97 7.99 -20.79
N THR A 794 9.72 9.17 -20.22
CA THR A 794 10.08 9.51 -18.85
C THR A 794 9.53 8.52 -17.83
N ASP A 795 8.29 8.04 -18.01
CA ASP A 795 7.70 6.98 -17.19
C ASP A 795 8.64 5.78 -17.01
N TRP A 796 9.25 5.30 -18.09
CA TRP A 796 10.17 4.16 -18.01
C TRP A 796 11.46 4.48 -17.26
N GLN A 797 11.91 5.73 -17.20
CA GLN A 797 13.04 6.11 -16.34
C GLN A 797 12.62 6.08 -14.87
N GLY A 798 11.43 6.57 -14.53
CA GLY A 798 10.87 6.49 -13.18
C GLY A 798 10.71 5.04 -12.71
N TYR A 799 10.09 4.18 -13.53
CA TYR A 799 9.92 2.76 -13.19
C TYR A 799 11.26 2.02 -13.10
N ARG A 800 12.26 2.36 -13.93
CA ARG A 800 13.59 1.74 -13.85
C ARG A 800 14.31 2.06 -12.55
N LEU A 801 14.22 3.31 -12.07
CA LEU A 801 14.79 3.72 -10.79
C LEU A 801 14.12 2.98 -9.62
N ASN A 802 12.79 2.83 -9.68
CA ASN A 802 12.00 2.21 -8.63
C ASN A 802 12.18 0.69 -8.59
N GLN A 803 12.19 0.03 -9.74
CA GLN A 803 12.26 -1.42 -9.88
C GLN A 803 13.61 -1.84 -10.51
N PRO A 804 14.73 -1.88 -9.76
CA PRO A 804 16.02 -2.33 -10.30
C PRO A 804 15.97 -3.79 -10.79
N LEU A 805 16.98 -4.22 -11.54
CA LEU A 805 17.13 -5.62 -11.92
C LEU A 805 17.48 -6.47 -10.69
N ILE A 806 16.87 -7.66 -10.61
CA ILE A 806 16.99 -8.55 -9.44
C ILE A 806 17.77 -9.79 -9.84
N ALA A 807 18.87 -10.10 -9.16
CA ALA A 807 19.73 -11.21 -9.52
C ALA A 807 19.75 -12.33 -8.49
N PHE A 808 19.91 -13.56 -8.98
CA PHE A 808 20.00 -14.78 -8.20
C PHE A 808 21.14 -15.65 -8.70
N VAL A 809 21.94 -16.19 -7.78
CA VAL A 809 22.88 -17.27 -8.08
C VAL A 809 22.12 -18.59 -8.10
N VAL A 810 22.44 -19.43 -9.08
CA VAL A 810 21.78 -20.72 -9.31
C VAL A 810 22.82 -21.81 -9.58
N PRO A 811 22.49 -23.12 -9.47
CA PRO A 811 23.35 -24.18 -9.97
C PRO A 811 23.43 -24.18 -11.50
N GLN A 812 24.50 -24.74 -12.05
CA GLN A 812 24.59 -25.04 -13.49
C GLN A 812 23.79 -26.31 -13.82
N HIS A 813 22.92 -26.22 -14.82
CA HIS A 813 22.15 -27.34 -15.36
C HIS A 813 21.66 -27.02 -16.77
N GLU A 814 21.26 -28.05 -17.51
CA GLU A 814 20.52 -27.89 -18.74
C GLU A 814 19.08 -27.44 -18.46
N GLY A 815 18.47 -26.70 -19.39
CA GLY A 815 17.07 -26.28 -19.29
C GLY A 815 16.48 -25.99 -20.66
N ALA A 816 15.16 -26.15 -20.79
CA ALA A 816 14.45 -26.10 -22.07
C ALA A 816 14.10 -24.68 -22.55
N LEU A 817 14.14 -23.66 -21.68
CA LEU A 817 13.83 -22.27 -22.05
C LEU A 817 15.03 -21.54 -22.69
N GLY A 818 16.22 -22.14 -22.71
CA GLY A 818 17.46 -21.48 -23.13
C GLY A 818 17.95 -20.44 -22.10
N LYS A 819 18.80 -19.51 -22.55
CA LYS A 819 19.45 -18.49 -21.68
C LYS A 819 18.65 -17.20 -21.51
N GLN A 820 17.56 -17.01 -22.25
CA GLN A 820 16.68 -15.86 -22.14
C GLN A 820 15.22 -16.31 -22.22
N PHE A 821 14.36 -15.72 -21.40
CA PHE A 821 12.93 -16.02 -21.36
C PHE A 821 12.12 -14.75 -21.11
N SER A 822 10.99 -14.59 -21.78
CA SER A 822 10.03 -13.49 -21.57
C SER A 822 8.64 -14.08 -21.39
N LEU A 823 7.99 -13.77 -20.27
CA LEU A 823 6.63 -14.25 -20.01
C LEU A 823 5.60 -13.47 -20.82
N VAL A 824 5.75 -12.14 -20.88
CA VAL A 824 4.84 -11.23 -21.59
C VAL A 824 5.61 -10.08 -22.22
N SER A 825 5.17 -9.66 -23.40
CA SER A 825 5.67 -8.50 -24.12
C SER A 825 4.52 -7.69 -24.70
N VAL A 826 4.64 -6.37 -24.66
CA VAL A 826 3.73 -5.44 -25.33
C VAL A 826 4.52 -4.72 -26.42
N ASP A 827 3.99 -4.68 -27.65
CA ASP A 827 4.68 -4.11 -28.81
C ASP A 827 4.67 -2.57 -28.84
N ASN A 828 3.87 -1.95 -27.99
CA ASN A 828 3.78 -0.50 -27.84
C ASN A 828 4.37 -0.05 -26.48
N PRO A 829 5.41 0.81 -26.48
CA PRO A 829 6.07 1.27 -25.27
C PRO A 829 5.26 2.28 -24.46
N SER A 830 4.16 2.84 -24.99
CA SER A 830 3.26 3.74 -24.25
C SER A 830 2.23 2.96 -23.41
N ILE A 831 2.34 1.62 -23.36
CA ILE A 831 1.45 0.74 -22.61
C ILE A 831 2.23 0.02 -21.52
N ARG A 832 1.79 0.20 -20.27
CA ARG A 832 2.35 -0.49 -19.11
C ARG A 832 1.46 -1.64 -18.65
N VAL A 833 2.08 -2.74 -18.25
CA VAL A 833 1.46 -3.82 -17.48
C VAL A 833 1.49 -3.40 -16.01
N LEU A 834 0.38 -2.85 -15.52
CA LEU A 834 0.19 -2.42 -14.14
C LEU A 834 0.09 -3.61 -13.18
N ALA A 835 -0.49 -4.73 -13.62
CA ALA A 835 -0.55 -5.97 -12.85
C ALA A 835 -0.55 -7.20 -13.75
N LEU A 836 0.09 -8.28 -13.27
CA LEU A 836 0.03 -9.61 -13.87
C LEU A 836 0.00 -10.67 -12.78
N LYS A 837 -1.18 -11.26 -12.56
CA LYS A 837 -1.42 -12.18 -11.44
C LYS A 837 -2.42 -13.27 -11.80
N LYS A 838 -2.62 -14.26 -10.92
CA LYS A 838 -3.76 -15.17 -11.03
C LYS A 838 -5.04 -14.44 -10.61
N ALA A 839 -6.16 -14.68 -11.28
CA ALA A 839 -7.48 -14.21 -10.86
C ALA A 839 -7.84 -14.75 -9.46
N GLU A 840 -8.58 -13.97 -8.68
CA GLU A 840 -8.96 -14.35 -7.32
C GLU A 840 -9.89 -15.57 -7.33
N ASN A 841 -10.89 -15.55 -8.21
CA ASN A 841 -12.00 -16.51 -8.24
C ASN A 841 -11.95 -17.48 -9.43
N SER A 842 -10.84 -17.54 -10.17
CA SER A 842 -10.66 -18.51 -11.28
C SER A 842 -9.19 -18.91 -11.47
N GLY A 843 -8.94 -19.86 -12.38
CA GLY A 843 -7.58 -20.26 -12.79
C GLY A 843 -6.95 -19.37 -13.86
N ASP A 844 -7.64 -18.31 -14.27
CA ASP A 844 -7.18 -17.42 -15.34
C ASP A 844 -6.08 -16.49 -14.85
N ILE A 845 -5.28 -15.98 -15.79
CA ILE A 845 -4.28 -14.95 -15.53
C ILE A 845 -4.92 -13.60 -15.81
N VAL A 846 -4.85 -12.68 -14.86
CA VAL A 846 -5.29 -11.28 -15.03
C VAL A 846 -4.10 -10.45 -15.47
N VAL A 847 -4.24 -9.73 -16.59
CA VAL A 847 -3.32 -8.68 -17.02
C VAL A 847 -4.05 -7.33 -17.02
N ARG A 848 -3.49 -6.35 -16.31
CA ARG A 848 -4.00 -4.97 -16.28
C ARG A 848 -3.06 -4.07 -17.05
N LEU A 849 -3.60 -3.38 -18.05
CA LEU A 849 -2.86 -2.50 -18.96
C LEU A 849 -3.30 -1.05 -18.77
N VAL A 850 -2.36 -0.12 -18.91
CA VAL A 850 -2.65 1.32 -18.89
C VAL A 850 -1.85 2.05 -19.97
N GLU A 851 -2.50 2.98 -20.66
CA GLU A 851 -1.85 3.93 -21.58
C GLU A 851 -1.22 5.08 -20.78
N THR A 852 0.04 5.43 -21.04
CA THR A 852 0.82 6.34 -20.17
C THR A 852 1.11 7.70 -20.79
N ASP A 853 0.94 7.89 -22.10
CA ASP A 853 1.30 9.12 -22.79
C ASP A 853 0.10 10.09 -22.93
N GLY A 854 -1.12 9.66 -22.60
CA GLY A 854 -2.32 10.46 -22.76
C GLY A 854 -2.71 10.62 -24.24
N ARG A 855 -2.49 9.59 -25.06
CA ARG A 855 -2.77 9.60 -26.51
C ARG A 855 -3.52 8.36 -26.98
N ASP A 856 -4.36 8.53 -27.99
CA ASP A 856 -5.00 7.42 -28.69
C ASP A 856 -3.94 6.47 -29.25
N THR A 857 -4.05 5.19 -28.89
CA THR A 857 -3.13 4.14 -29.33
C THR A 857 -3.93 2.95 -29.86
N LYS A 858 -3.69 2.54 -31.11
CA LYS A 858 -4.44 1.47 -31.78
C LYS A 858 -3.53 0.29 -32.10
N ASN A 859 -4.14 -0.89 -32.29
CA ASN A 859 -3.47 -2.12 -32.70
C ASN A 859 -2.31 -2.50 -31.76
N VAL A 860 -2.54 -2.38 -30.45
CA VAL A 860 -1.58 -2.81 -29.43
C VAL A 860 -1.67 -4.32 -29.29
N HIS A 861 -0.55 -5.01 -29.45
CA HIS A 861 -0.47 -6.46 -29.28
C HIS A 861 0.24 -6.82 -27.98
N THR A 862 -0.48 -7.53 -27.12
CA THR A 862 0.11 -8.16 -25.93
C THR A 862 0.28 -9.65 -26.21
N LYS A 863 1.53 -10.12 -26.15
CA LYS A 863 1.93 -11.51 -26.42
C LYS A 863 2.46 -12.14 -25.14
N PHE A 864 2.12 -13.40 -24.94
CA PHE A 864 2.66 -14.22 -23.87
C PHE A 864 3.65 -15.26 -24.42
N ALA A 865 4.39 -15.92 -23.53
CA ALA A 865 5.29 -17.02 -23.86
C ALA A 865 4.62 -18.20 -24.59
N SER A 866 3.28 -18.28 -24.56
CA SER A 866 2.48 -19.19 -25.37
C SER A 866 1.22 -18.50 -25.90
N ALA A 867 0.58 -19.15 -26.88
CA ALA A 867 -0.64 -18.64 -27.48
C ALA A 867 -1.77 -18.50 -26.44
N ILE A 868 -2.48 -17.39 -26.51
CA ILE A 868 -3.69 -17.16 -25.73
C ILE A 868 -4.83 -17.98 -26.33
N SER A 869 -5.42 -18.86 -25.52
CA SER A 869 -6.53 -19.74 -25.91
C SER A 869 -7.90 -19.06 -25.77
N SER A 870 -8.05 -18.17 -24.79
CA SER A 870 -9.25 -17.35 -24.62
C SER A 870 -8.95 -16.11 -23.79
N ALA A 871 -9.68 -15.03 -24.02
CA ALA A 871 -9.60 -13.81 -23.25
C ALA A 871 -10.98 -13.18 -22.99
N ARG A 872 -11.13 -12.47 -21.88
CA ARG A 872 -12.31 -11.64 -21.59
C ARG A 872 -11.92 -10.38 -20.82
N GLU A 873 -12.62 -9.29 -21.09
CA GLU A 873 -12.47 -8.03 -20.37
C GLU A 873 -13.11 -8.17 -18.98
N LEU A 874 -12.48 -7.59 -17.99
CA LEU A 874 -12.92 -7.46 -16.62
C LEU A 874 -12.84 -5.98 -16.19
N ASN A 875 -13.54 -5.63 -15.13
CA ASN A 875 -13.28 -4.40 -14.41
C ASN A 875 -12.15 -4.61 -13.38
N GLY A 876 -11.80 -3.57 -12.64
CA GLY A 876 -10.73 -3.61 -11.64
C GLY A 876 -11.00 -4.50 -10.42
N GLN A 877 -12.24 -4.94 -10.22
CA GLN A 877 -12.65 -5.96 -9.24
C GLN A 877 -12.74 -7.37 -9.85
N GLU A 878 -12.18 -7.58 -11.04
CA GLU A 878 -12.20 -8.85 -11.78
C GLU A 878 -13.62 -9.32 -12.21
N GLN A 879 -14.59 -8.42 -12.25
CA GLN A 879 -15.95 -8.75 -12.71
C GLN A 879 -16.00 -8.68 -14.24
N PRO A 880 -16.61 -9.67 -14.93
CA PRO A 880 -16.65 -9.70 -16.39
C PRO A 880 -17.37 -8.49 -17.01
N LEU A 881 -16.76 -7.89 -18.04
CA LEU A 881 -17.35 -6.80 -18.83
C LEU A 881 -17.74 -7.26 -20.25
N GLY A 882 -16.99 -8.18 -20.86
CA GLY A 882 -17.26 -8.64 -22.22
C GLY A 882 -16.15 -9.50 -22.82
N ALA A 883 -16.31 -9.88 -24.09
CA ALA A 883 -15.28 -10.61 -24.83
C ALA A 883 -14.18 -9.67 -25.35
N VAL A 884 -12.95 -10.18 -25.46
CA VAL A 884 -11.80 -9.48 -26.06
C VAL A 884 -11.29 -10.28 -27.25
N SER A 885 -10.89 -9.59 -28.31
CA SER A 885 -10.34 -10.21 -29.51
C SER A 885 -8.99 -10.84 -29.25
N VAL A 886 -8.86 -12.12 -29.64
CA VAL A 886 -7.58 -12.82 -29.69
C VAL A 886 -7.28 -13.12 -31.16
N SER A 887 -6.16 -12.61 -31.66
CA SER A 887 -5.72 -12.77 -33.05
C SER A 887 -4.33 -13.38 -33.08
N ASN A 888 -4.16 -14.48 -33.81
CA ASN A 888 -2.89 -15.23 -33.90
C ASN A 888 -2.26 -15.53 -32.52
N GLY A 889 -3.08 -15.90 -31.53
CA GLY A 889 -2.64 -16.21 -30.17
C GLY A 889 -2.19 -15.01 -29.33
N SER A 890 -2.46 -13.78 -29.76
CA SER A 890 -2.11 -12.52 -29.07
C SER A 890 -3.37 -11.70 -28.74
N LEU A 891 -3.34 -10.90 -27.67
CA LEU A 891 -4.40 -9.90 -27.43
C LEU A 891 -4.20 -8.74 -28.38
N GLU A 892 -5.28 -8.28 -29.00
CA GLU A 892 -5.31 -7.05 -29.81
C GLU A 892 -6.23 -6.04 -29.12
N THR A 893 -5.67 -4.88 -28.75
CA THR A 893 -6.36 -3.84 -27.97
C THR A 893 -6.15 -2.45 -28.56
N SER A 894 -6.99 -1.51 -28.16
CA SER A 894 -6.84 -0.08 -28.49
C SER A 894 -7.18 0.73 -27.25
N PHE A 895 -6.50 1.85 -27.07
CA PHE A 895 -6.56 2.70 -25.90
C PHE A 895 -6.89 4.13 -26.31
N THR A 896 -7.80 4.77 -25.58
CA THR A 896 -7.91 6.23 -25.52
C THR A 896 -6.89 6.77 -24.50
N PRO A 897 -6.67 8.11 -24.42
CA PRO A 897 -5.77 8.69 -23.44
C PRO A 897 -5.99 8.13 -22.03
N TYR A 898 -4.91 7.67 -21.39
CA TYR A 898 -4.87 7.14 -20.03
C TYR A 898 -5.80 5.97 -19.72
N GLN A 899 -6.35 5.32 -20.76
CA GLN A 899 -7.32 4.25 -20.58
C GLN A 899 -6.70 3.03 -19.89
N LEU A 900 -7.49 2.44 -18.98
CA LEU A 900 -7.22 1.15 -18.36
C LEU A 900 -7.94 0.01 -19.09
N HIS A 901 -7.27 -1.13 -19.18
CA HIS A 901 -7.85 -2.42 -19.56
C HIS A 901 -7.52 -3.46 -18.51
N THR A 902 -8.45 -4.37 -18.21
CA THR A 902 -8.17 -5.54 -17.35
C THR A 902 -8.71 -6.77 -18.02
N ILE A 903 -7.84 -7.74 -18.30
CA ILE A 903 -8.18 -8.87 -19.17
C ILE A 903 -7.81 -10.15 -18.45
N ALA A 904 -8.77 -11.06 -18.30
CA ALA A 904 -8.50 -12.45 -17.95
C ALA A 904 -8.08 -13.21 -19.22
N VAL A 905 -6.94 -13.89 -19.17
CA VAL A 905 -6.40 -14.72 -20.25
C VAL A 905 -6.18 -16.16 -19.78
N LYS A 906 -6.39 -17.09 -20.70
CA LYS A 906 -5.95 -18.49 -20.56
C LYS A 906 -4.84 -18.77 -21.55
N LEU A 907 -3.67 -19.16 -21.06
CA LEU A 907 -2.54 -19.53 -21.90
C LEU A 907 -2.63 -21.00 -22.31
N ALA A 908 -2.12 -21.33 -23.49
CA ALA A 908 -1.83 -22.70 -23.85
C ALA A 908 -0.78 -23.30 -22.87
N PRO A 909 -0.75 -24.63 -22.69
CA PRO A 909 0.28 -25.28 -21.86
C PRO A 909 1.69 -24.91 -22.32
N SER A 910 2.61 -24.78 -21.36
CA SER A 910 4.02 -24.56 -21.67
C SER A 910 4.63 -25.75 -22.41
N THR A 911 5.52 -25.46 -23.36
CA THR A 911 6.37 -26.48 -24.01
C THR A 911 7.53 -26.92 -23.12
N ALA A 912 7.93 -26.08 -22.15
CA ALA A 912 8.88 -26.42 -21.10
C ALA A 912 8.14 -26.72 -19.79
N HIS A 913 8.49 -27.81 -19.13
CA HIS A 913 7.83 -28.24 -17.90
C HIS A 913 8.85 -28.42 -16.79
N VAL A 914 8.56 -27.85 -15.62
CA VAL A 914 9.32 -28.07 -14.39
C VAL A 914 8.50 -29.00 -13.51
N ALA A 915 9.07 -30.14 -13.11
CA ALA A 915 8.39 -31.01 -12.17
C ALA A 915 8.29 -30.32 -10.80
N PRO A 916 7.11 -30.35 -10.14
CA PRO A 916 7.02 -29.91 -8.75
C PRO A 916 7.99 -30.66 -7.86
N ALA A 917 8.57 -29.96 -6.88
CA ALA A 917 9.42 -30.59 -5.88
C ALA A 917 8.64 -31.67 -5.12
N LYS A 918 9.25 -32.85 -4.94
CA LYS A 918 8.68 -33.89 -4.09
C LYS A 918 8.91 -33.52 -2.65
N TRP A 919 7.88 -33.58 -1.83
CA TRP A 919 7.99 -33.33 -0.40
C TRP A 919 7.23 -34.37 0.42
N GLN A 920 7.65 -34.53 1.68
CA GLN A 920 6.98 -35.40 2.63
C GLN A 920 7.06 -34.81 4.05
N ALA A 921 5.91 -34.76 4.73
CA ALA A 921 5.87 -34.40 6.15
C ALA A 921 6.52 -35.50 7.00
N VAL A 922 7.31 -35.09 7.99
CA VAL A 922 7.99 -35.98 8.92
C VAL A 922 7.13 -36.16 10.17
N ALA A 923 6.94 -37.41 10.60
CA ALA A 923 6.20 -37.71 11.81
C ALA A 923 7.02 -37.31 13.05
N LEU A 924 6.40 -36.57 13.98
CA LEU A 924 7.01 -36.12 15.22
C LEU A 924 6.29 -36.73 16.44
N ASN A 925 7.06 -37.06 17.47
CA ASN A 925 6.52 -37.43 18.78
C ASN A 925 6.39 -36.17 19.64
N TYR A 926 5.22 -35.53 19.59
CA TYR A 926 4.96 -34.29 20.33
C TYR A 926 4.95 -34.51 21.85
N ASP A 927 5.69 -33.68 22.58
CA ASP A 927 5.93 -33.82 24.02
C ASP A 927 5.51 -32.60 24.86
N THR A 928 5.05 -31.53 24.20
CA THR A 928 4.50 -30.33 24.86
C THR A 928 3.36 -29.73 24.06
N SER A 929 2.47 -28.99 24.73
CA SER A 929 1.46 -28.14 24.10
C SER A 929 1.89 -26.67 24.12
N VAL A 930 1.75 -25.95 23.00
CA VAL A 930 2.14 -24.53 22.85
C VAL A 930 1.01 -23.62 22.39
N ALA A 931 -0.18 -24.17 22.08
CA ALA A 931 -1.34 -23.41 21.64
C ALA A 931 -2.53 -23.59 22.60
N SER A 932 -3.41 -22.59 22.67
CA SER A 932 -4.64 -22.63 23.47
C SER A 932 -5.81 -22.00 22.72
N PHE A 933 -7.04 -22.39 23.04
CA PHE A 933 -8.25 -21.80 22.46
C PHE A 933 -8.75 -20.61 23.28
N GLU A 934 -9.37 -19.63 22.63
CA GLU A 934 -9.97 -18.47 23.29
C GLU A 934 -10.91 -18.87 24.45
N GLY A 935 -10.76 -18.20 25.59
CA GLY A 935 -11.59 -18.37 26.79
C GLY A 935 -11.32 -19.66 27.57
N LYS A 936 -10.33 -20.46 27.16
CA LYS A 936 -9.87 -21.63 27.92
C LYS A 936 -8.53 -21.34 28.59
N PRO A 937 -8.40 -21.50 29.92
CA PRO A 937 -7.11 -21.41 30.59
C PRO A 937 -6.07 -22.26 29.88
N ALA A 938 -4.86 -21.73 29.74
CA ALA A 938 -3.87 -22.18 28.78
C ALA A 938 -3.70 -23.71 28.77
N GLU A 939 -4.32 -24.38 27.78
CA GLU A 939 -4.16 -25.83 27.53
C GLU A 939 -2.71 -26.16 27.09
N GLY A 940 -1.94 -25.15 26.67
CA GLY A 940 -0.53 -25.20 26.31
C GLY A 940 0.20 -23.92 26.69
N CYS A 941 1.54 -23.94 26.67
CA CYS A 941 2.37 -22.78 27.02
C CYS A 941 3.65 -22.74 26.17
N MET A 942 3.76 -21.71 25.32
CA MET A 942 4.88 -21.50 24.41
C MET A 942 6.14 -21.03 25.13
N ASP A 943 5.99 -20.13 26.11
CA ASP A 943 7.10 -19.50 26.85
C ASP A 943 7.35 -20.07 28.25
N CYS A 944 6.68 -21.18 28.60
CA CYS A 944 7.01 -21.94 29.80
C CYS A 944 8.23 -22.84 29.54
N SER A 945 9.23 -22.75 30.40
CA SER A 945 10.31 -23.73 30.47
C SER A 945 10.13 -24.65 31.68
N TRP A 946 10.80 -25.80 31.69
CA TRP A 946 10.65 -26.80 32.75
C TRP A 946 11.20 -26.33 34.12
N ASN A 947 12.09 -25.32 34.13
CA ASN A 947 12.80 -24.83 35.32
C ASN A 947 12.77 -23.31 35.53
N GLU A 948 12.30 -22.53 34.56
CA GLU A 948 12.18 -21.07 34.62
C GLU A 948 10.73 -20.68 34.27
N PRO A 949 10.05 -19.87 35.09
CA PRO A 949 8.77 -19.27 34.71
C PRO A 949 8.94 -18.39 33.46
N ALA A 950 7.85 -18.11 32.76
CA ALA A 950 7.85 -17.15 31.67
C ALA A 950 8.45 -15.80 32.11
N ALA A 951 9.03 -15.05 31.18
CA ALA A 951 9.83 -13.85 31.49
C ALA A 951 9.05 -12.76 32.25
N ASP A 952 7.73 -12.71 32.10
CA ASP A 952 6.81 -11.81 32.80
C ASP A 952 5.99 -12.52 33.90
N GLY A 953 6.29 -13.79 34.19
CA GLY A 953 5.59 -14.61 35.17
C GLY A 953 4.25 -15.19 34.71
N GLN A 954 3.85 -14.99 33.45
CA GLN A 954 2.60 -15.48 32.87
C GLN A 954 2.88 -16.38 31.67
N GLY A 955 2.32 -17.59 31.64
CA GLY A 955 2.44 -18.46 30.47
C GLY A 955 1.57 -17.98 29.32
N HIS A 956 2.15 -17.80 28.13
CA HIS A 956 1.47 -17.42 26.91
C HIS A 956 1.46 -18.56 25.89
N ALA A 957 0.51 -18.52 24.96
CA ALA A 957 0.35 -19.54 23.95
C ALA A 957 0.00 -18.96 22.59
N TYR A 958 0.24 -19.76 21.55
CA TYR A 958 -0.31 -19.48 20.23
C TYR A 958 -1.86 -19.51 20.25
N PRO A 959 -2.51 -18.61 19.50
CA PRO A 959 -3.95 -18.66 19.31
C PRO A 959 -4.35 -19.86 18.44
N ALA A 960 -4.90 -20.90 19.06
CA ALA A 960 -5.19 -22.18 18.42
C ALA A 960 -6.22 -22.05 17.30
N GLU A 961 -7.22 -21.18 17.45
CA GLU A 961 -8.21 -20.87 16.43
C GLU A 961 -7.64 -20.19 15.18
N MET A 962 -6.44 -19.61 15.27
CA MET A 962 -5.73 -19.00 14.13
C MET A 962 -4.71 -19.93 13.48
N LEU A 963 -4.34 -21.05 14.12
CA LEU A 963 -3.42 -22.04 13.58
C LEU A 963 -4.13 -22.95 12.56
N PRO A 964 -3.72 -22.95 11.28
CA PRO A 964 -4.33 -23.83 10.29
C PRO A 964 -3.82 -25.27 10.43
N ALA A 965 -4.58 -26.24 9.92
CA ALA A 965 -4.16 -27.65 9.90
C ALA A 965 -2.93 -27.90 9.00
N SER A 966 -2.71 -27.04 8.00
CA SER A 966 -1.51 -27.06 7.17
C SER A 966 -1.06 -25.65 6.76
N ILE A 967 0.24 -25.50 6.51
CA ILE A 967 0.87 -24.26 6.06
C ILE A 967 1.63 -24.54 4.76
N ALA A 968 1.23 -23.89 3.68
CA ALA A 968 1.97 -23.93 2.42
C ALA A 968 3.14 -22.93 2.45
N PHE A 969 4.34 -23.39 2.13
CA PHE A 969 5.56 -22.59 2.19
C PHE A 969 6.56 -23.06 1.13
N GLN A 970 7.06 -22.17 0.26
CA GLN A 970 8.07 -22.46 -0.76
C GLN A 970 7.89 -23.82 -1.49
N GLY A 971 6.68 -24.07 -2.02
CA GLY A 971 6.37 -25.31 -2.75
C GLY A 971 6.17 -26.57 -1.88
N VAL A 972 6.39 -26.49 -0.57
CA VAL A 972 6.13 -27.58 0.39
C VAL A 972 4.90 -27.28 1.27
N GLU A 973 4.43 -28.30 1.98
CA GLU A 973 3.35 -28.17 2.95
C GLU A 973 3.79 -28.71 4.31
N PHE A 974 3.60 -27.91 5.37
CA PHE A 974 3.70 -28.37 6.75
C PHE A 974 2.37 -28.92 7.21
N ARG A 975 2.39 -30.06 7.92
CA ARG A 975 1.22 -30.57 8.63
C ARG A 975 1.33 -30.19 10.10
N ILE A 976 0.34 -29.47 10.60
CA ILE A 976 0.30 -28.97 11.97
C ILE A 976 -0.51 -29.94 12.82
N ALA A 977 0.00 -30.24 14.01
CA ALA A 977 -0.71 -31.07 14.97
C ALA A 977 -1.97 -30.35 15.48
N PRO A 978 -3.08 -31.05 15.73
CA PRO A 978 -4.26 -30.44 16.35
C PRO A 978 -3.94 -29.91 17.75
N SER A 979 -4.37 -28.67 18.02
CA SER A 979 -4.27 -28.04 19.34
C SER A 979 -5.18 -28.71 20.39
N GLY A 980 -4.90 -28.48 21.67
CA GLY A 980 -5.60 -29.10 22.82
C GLY A 980 -5.00 -30.43 23.28
N LYS A 981 -3.84 -30.81 22.73
CA LYS A 981 -2.93 -31.88 23.17
C LYS A 981 -1.49 -31.40 22.97
N ASN A 982 -0.51 -32.29 23.11
CA ASN A 982 0.85 -32.00 22.67
C ASN A 982 0.88 -31.78 21.16
N ASP A 983 1.33 -30.59 20.75
CA ASP A 983 1.36 -30.10 19.38
C ASP A 983 2.74 -29.53 18.98
N ALA A 984 3.72 -29.60 19.89
CA ALA A 984 5.11 -29.25 19.62
C ALA A 984 6.10 -30.21 20.29
N VAL A 985 7.35 -30.14 19.83
CA VAL A 985 8.51 -30.87 20.34
C VAL A 985 9.48 -29.88 20.98
N ILE A 986 9.89 -30.13 22.22
CA ILE A 986 11.01 -29.41 22.85
C ILE A 986 12.33 -29.98 22.34
N ALA A 987 13.23 -29.14 21.82
CA ALA A 987 14.50 -29.61 21.30
C ALA A 987 15.49 -29.97 22.43
N ARG A 988 15.69 -31.28 22.66
CA ARG A 988 16.55 -31.88 23.70
C ARG A 988 17.66 -32.74 23.11
N GLY A 989 18.06 -32.48 21.86
CA GLY A 989 19.10 -33.26 21.17
C GLY A 989 18.64 -34.63 20.64
N GLN A 990 17.32 -34.84 20.52
CA GLN A 990 16.74 -36.09 20.01
C GLN A 990 16.98 -36.27 18.50
N ALA A 991 17.09 -37.52 18.08
CA ALA A 991 17.19 -37.93 16.69
C ALA A 991 15.79 -38.09 16.08
N ILE A 992 15.54 -37.44 14.95
CA ILE A 992 14.31 -37.54 14.16
C ILE A 992 14.60 -38.37 12.91
N SER A 993 13.87 -39.48 12.75
CA SER A 993 13.94 -40.29 11.53
C SER A 993 13.34 -39.53 10.35
N LEU A 994 14.12 -39.40 9.28
CA LEU A 994 13.67 -38.82 8.03
C LEU A 994 13.09 -39.91 7.11
N PRO A 995 12.08 -39.60 6.28
CA PRO A 995 11.60 -40.52 5.27
C PRO A 995 12.72 -40.96 4.30
N VAL A 996 12.70 -42.24 3.93
CA VAL A 996 13.62 -42.78 2.92
C VAL A 996 13.29 -42.19 1.55
N GLY A 997 14.28 -41.61 0.88
CA GLY A 997 14.14 -41.05 -0.46
C GLY A 997 15.28 -40.11 -0.84
N ASP A 998 15.20 -39.53 -2.03
CA ASP A 998 16.21 -38.59 -2.57
C ASP A 998 15.97 -37.15 -2.08
N PHE A 999 15.61 -36.99 -0.80
CA PHE A 999 15.44 -35.68 -0.19
C PHE A 999 16.80 -35.07 0.15
N THR A 1000 16.93 -33.76 -0.04
CA THR A 1000 18.18 -33.01 0.14
C THR A 1000 18.04 -31.83 1.08
N ARG A 1001 16.80 -31.51 1.49
CA ARG A 1001 16.49 -30.44 2.43
C ARG A 1001 15.36 -30.85 3.36
N ALA A 1002 15.43 -30.40 4.61
CA ALA A 1002 14.29 -30.31 5.51
C ALA A 1002 14.00 -28.84 5.80
N TYR A 1003 12.74 -28.45 5.69
CA TYR A 1003 12.27 -27.25 6.35
C TYR A 1003 11.77 -27.63 7.74
N VAL A 1004 12.31 -26.97 8.76
CA VAL A 1004 11.89 -27.13 10.15
C VAL A 1004 11.05 -25.93 10.54
N LEU A 1005 9.78 -26.14 10.85
CA LEU A 1005 8.88 -25.10 11.35
C LEU A 1005 9.09 -24.94 12.85
N ALA A 1006 9.72 -23.85 13.24
CA ALA A 1006 10.16 -23.63 14.61
C ALA A 1006 10.11 -22.16 15.02
N SER A 1007 10.12 -21.96 16.32
CA SER A 1007 10.25 -20.68 17.00
C SER A 1007 10.91 -20.92 18.35
N ALA A 1008 11.29 -19.86 19.04
CA ALA A 1008 11.97 -19.98 20.32
C ALA A 1008 11.48 -18.99 21.38
N ILE A 1009 11.86 -19.25 22.63
CA ILE A 1009 11.72 -18.30 23.75
C ILE A 1009 12.95 -17.38 23.74
N GLY A 1010 12.76 -16.14 23.31
CA GLY A 1010 13.85 -15.24 22.96
C GLY A 1010 14.57 -15.68 21.69
N ASP A 1011 15.36 -14.78 21.09
CA ASP A 1011 16.19 -15.13 19.94
C ASP A 1011 17.26 -16.17 20.34
N GLN A 1012 17.25 -17.34 19.70
CA GLN A 1012 18.15 -18.44 19.99
C GLN A 1012 19.11 -18.73 18.84
N SER A 1013 20.30 -19.23 19.16
CA SER A 1013 21.19 -19.89 18.21
C SER A 1013 21.09 -21.40 18.40
N ALA A 1014 20.80 -22.12 17.32
CA ALA A 1014 20.54 -23.55 17.33
C ALA A 1014 21.41 -24.29 16.32
N LYS A 1015 22.10 -25.34 16.76
CA LYS A 1015 22.91 -26.20 15.89
C LYS A 1015 22.30 -27.60 15.80
N PHE A 1016 21.85 -27.97 14.61
CA PHE A 1016 21.42 -29.33 14.30
C PHE A 1016 22.67 -30.21 14.08
N ARG A 1017 22.76 -31.40 14.70
CA ARG A 1017 23.95 -32.26 14.49
C ARG A 1017 23.89 -32.90 13.10
N GLY A 1018 25.04 -32.94 12.42
CA GLY A 1018 25.14 -33.36 11.02
C GLY A 1018 25.20 -32.20 10.02
N VAL A 1019 25.00 -30.96 10.49
CA VAL A 1019 25.06 -29.73 9.68
C VAL A 1019 26.21 -28.86 10.21
N MET A 1020 26.98 -28.24 9.31
CA MET A 1020 28.15 -27.46 9.72
C MET A 1020 27.79 -26.11 10.38
N GLN A 1021 26.66 -25.52 10.03
CA GLN A 1021 26.25 -24.17 10.46
C GLN A 1021 25.25 -24.18 11.62
N ALA A 1022 25.30 -23.13 12.44
CA ALA A 1022 24.26 -22.80 13.41
C ALA A 1022 23.21 -21.89 12.74
N PHE A 1023 21.96 -22.00 13.17
CA PHE A 1023 20.83 -21.22 12.67
C PHE A 1023 20.32 -20.30 13.77
N LYS A 1024 19.95 -19.06 13.41
CA LYS A 1024 19.19 -18.19 14.30
C LYS A 1024 17.71 -18.61 14.24
N ILE A 1025 17.14 -18.94 15.39
CA ILE A 1025 15.70 -19.20 15.54
C ILE A 1025 15.15 -18.00 16.32
N PRO A 1026 14.38 -17.11 15.69
CA PRO A 1026 13.89 -15.93 16.37
C PRO A 1026 12.89 -16.25 17.47
N ASP A 1027 12.74 -15.28 18.37
CA ASP A 1027 11.67 -15.24 19.35
C ASP A 1027 10.30 -15.36 18.65
N TRP A 1028 9.39 -16.09 19.29
CA TRP A 1028 8.08 -16.39 18.74
C TRP A 1028 7.10 -15.22 18.80
N THR A 1029 7.43 -14.16 19.53
CA THR A 1029 6.59 -12.98 19.78
C THR A 1029 7.40 -11.69 19.64
N GLY A 1030 6.73 -10.54 19.74
CA GLY A 1030 7.32 -9.20 19.60
C GLY A 1030 7.42 -8.68 18.16
N PHE A 1031 8.29 -7.70 17.93
CA PHE A 1031 8.49 -7.14 16.60
C PHE A 1031 9.61 -7.88 15.85
N VAL A 1032 9.34 -8.24 14.59
CA VAL A 1032 10.32 -8.77 13.64
C VAL A 1032 10.99 -7.68 12.83
N GLY A 1033 10.46 -6.45 12.84
CA GLY A 1033 11.13 -5.31 12.24
C GLY A 1033 10.67 -3.98 12.82
N GLN A 1034 11.61 -3.04 12.95
CA GLN A 1034 11.38 -1.68 13.42
C GLN A 1034 12.36 -0.75 12.69
N TRP A 1035 11.89 0.42 12.24
CA TRP A 1035 12.81 1.51 11.88
C TRP A 1035 13.40 2.14 13.15
N ASP A 1036 14.32 3.09 12.97
CA ASP A 1036 14.94 3.85 14.06
C ASP A 1036 13.87 4.41 15.00
N ASN A 1037 13.89 3.94 16.24
CA ASN A 1037 12.81 4.21 17.18
C ASN A 1037 13.28 5.15 18.29
N ARG A 1038 12.59 6.29 18.39
CA ARG A 1038 12.79 7.29 19.43
C ARG A 1038 12.37 6.74 20.78
N LYS A 1039 13.16 7.02 21.82
CA LYS A 1039 12.78 6.72 23.21
C LYS A 1039 12.02 7.89 23.82
N TRP A 1040 10.94 7.56 24.50
CA TRP A 1040 9.99 8.52 25.07
C TRP A 1040 9.87 8.34 26.58
N ASN A 1041 9.84 9.45 27.30
CA ASN A 1041 9.27 9.49 28.64
C ASN A 1041 7.77 9.71 28.49
N ILE A 1042 6.97 8.72 28.86
CA ILE A 1042 5.53 8.75 28.72
C ILE A 1042 4.92 9.10 30.09
N ARG A 1043 4.08 10.12 30.13
CA ARG A 1043 3.25 10.43 31.30
C ARG A 1043 1.81 10.66 30.89
N LYS A 1044 0.90 10.40 31.81
CA LYS A 1044 -0.51 10.78 31.67
C LYS A 1044 -0.72 12.12 32.36
N GLU A 1045 -1.40 13.03 31.67
CA GLU A 1045 -1.76 14.33 32.20
C GLU A 1045 -3.28 14.49 32.07
N THR A 1046 -3.94 14.81 33.17
CA THR A 1046 -5.35 15.20 33.14
C THR A 1046 -5.46 16.60 32.55
N VAL A 1047 -6.10 16.71 31.40
CA VAL A 1047 -6.49 17.98 30.80
C VAL A 1047 -7.81 18.39 31.43
N PRO A 1048 -7.86 19.53 32.14
CA PRO A 1048 -9.10 20.03 32.73
C PRO A 1048 -10.14 20.30 31.64
N ALA A 1049 -11.42 20.09 31.96
CA ALA A 1049 -12.52 20.45 31.08
C ALA A 1049 -12.41 21.93 30.62
N LYS A 1050 -12.58 22.19 29.32
CA LYS A 1050 -12.50 23.54 28.75
C LYS A 1050 -13.67 23.77 27.79
N GLY A 1051 -14.56 24.68 28.14
CA GLY A 1051 -15.78 24.90 27.36
C GLY A 1051 -16.70 23.68 27.42
N ASN A 1052 -17.04 23.11 26.26
CA ASN A 1052 -17.84 21.89 26.15
C ASN A 1052 -16.99 20.61 26.15
N ASP A 1053 -15.66 20.70 26.13
CA ASP A 1053 -14.79 19.54 26.17
C ASP A 1053 -14.71 18.97 27.59
N PRO A 1054 -15.05 17.69 27.80
CA PRO A 1054 -14.95 17.05 29.11
C PRO A 1054 -13.49 16.96 29.57
N GLU A 1055 -13.29 16.79 30.87
CA GLU A 1055 -11.99 16.41 31.41
C GLU A 1055 -11.55 15.08 30.77
N TYR A 1056 -10.34 15.06 30.24
CA TYR A 1056 -9.78 13.85 29.63
C TYR A 1056 -8.32 13.69 30.01
N VAL A 1057 -7.83 12.45 29.98
CA VAL A 1057 -6.43 12.14 30.26
C VAL A 1057 -5.70 12.05 28.93
N ARG A 1058 -4.75 12.96 28.70
CA ARG A 1058 -3.85 12.88 27.54
C ARG A 1058 -2.57 12.14 27.88
N THR A 1059 -2.01 11.47 26.89
CA THR A 1059 -0.65 10.92 26.97
C THR A 1059 0.34 11.96 26.45
N VAL A 1060 1.31 12.35 27.26
CA VAL A 1060 2.40 13.24 26.85
C VAL A 1060 3.67 12.42 26.68
N MET A 1061 4.28 12.57 25.51
CA MET A 1061 5.50 11.87 25.12
C MET A 1061 6.64 12.88 24.98
N ASP A 1062 7.60 12.85 25.90
CA ASP A 1062 8.80 13.68 25.81
C ASP A 1062 9.95 12.83 25.25
N PHE A 1063 10.51 13.25 24.11
CA PHE A 1063 11.66 12.59 23.53
C PHE A 1063 12.87 12.66 24.47
N THR A 1064 13.48 11.52 24.80
CA THR A 1064 14.60 11.48 25.75
C THR A 1064 15.94 11.89 25.15
N GLY A 1065 15.98 12.27 23.86
CA GLY A 1065 17.23 12.49 23.13
C GLY A 1065 17.94 11.21 22.69
N LYS A 1066 17.30 10.04 22.80
CA LYS A 1066 17.90 8.73 22.47
C LYS A 1066 17.10 8.03 21.38
N ILE A 1067 17.81 7.55 20.35
CA ILE A 1067 17.26 6.73 19.26
C ILE A 1067 17.80 5.32 19.42
N THR A 1068 16.93 4.32 19.28
CA THR A 1068 17.32 2.92 19.16
C THR A 1068 17.46 2.61 17.68
N PRO A 1069 18.61 2.08 17.21
CA PRO A 1069 18.75 1.69 15.82
C PRO A 1069 17.67 0.71 15.40
N GLY A 1070 17.18 0.87 14.18
CA GLY A 1070 16.26 -0.05 13.54
C GLY A 1070 16.87 -1.44 13.36
N PHE A 1071 16.01 -2.42 13.17
CA PHE A 1071 16.43 -3.80 12.92
C PHE A 1071 15.38 -4.55 12.10
N ILE A 1072 15.81 -5.60 11.40
CA ILE A 1072 14.94 -6.56 10.72
C ILE A 1072 15.43 -7.99 11.02
N LYS A 1073 14.54 -8.83 11.54
CA LYS A 1073 14.74 -10.27 11.68
C LYS A 1073 14.45 -10.92 10.33
N ARG A 1074 15.50 -11.34 9.62
CA ARG A 1074 15.42 -11.89 8.25
C ARG A 1074 15.09 -13.39 8.16
N ALA A 1075 14.56 -14.00 9.23
CA ALA A 1075 14.14 -15.40 9.17
C ALA A 1075 12.86 -15.53 8.33
N ASP A 1076 12.70 -16.63 7.60
CA ASP A 1076 11.51 -16.85 6.78
C ASP A 1076 10.27 -17.07 7.65
N ILE A 1077 9.30 -16.17 7.59
CA ILE A 1077 8.05 -16.27 8.33
C ILE A 1077 7.12 -17.21 7.56
N ALA A 1078 6.86 -18.39 8.11
CA ALA A 1078 5.94 -19.36 7.52
C ALA A 1078 4.49 -19.05 7.88
N TRP A 1079 4.25 -18.57 9.10
CA TRP A 1079 2.94 -18.19 9.62
C TRP A 1079 3.08 -17.11 10.70
N TYR A 1080 2.05 -16.28 10.83
CA TYR A 1080 1.94 -15.27 11.87
C TYR A 1080 0.48 -15.12 12.33
N ALA A 1081 0.28 -14.55 13.51
CA ALA A 1081 -1.00 -14.07 14.00
C ALA A 1081 -0.85 -12.68 14.64
N SER A 1082 -1.91 -11.88 14.58
CA SER A 1082 -1.99 -10.54 15.18
C SER A 1082 -2.05 -10.55 16.70
N HIS A 1083 -2.15 -11.71 17.35
CA HIS A 1083 -2.25 -11.78 18.81
C HIS A 1083 -1.62 -13.06 19.35
N ARG A 1084 -1.61 -13.15 20.68
CA ARG A 1084 -1.29 -14.33 21.47
C ARG A 1084 -2.32 -14.47 22.58
N HIS A 1085 -2.36 -15.62 23.23
CA HIS A 1085 -3.19 -15.83 24.41
C HIS A 1085 -2.40 -15.63 25.70
N ASP A 1086 -3.04 -15.00 26.68
CA ASP A 1086 -2.58 -14.95 28.06
C ASP A 1086 -2.85 -16.27 28.82
N THR A 1087 -2.50 -16.31 30.11
CA THR A 1087 -2.72 -17.48 30.98
C THR A 1087 -4.18 -17.92 31.12
N ASN A 1088 -5.13 -17.01 30.92
CA ASN A 1088 -6.56 -17.28 31.00
C ASN A 1088 -7.15 -17.71 29.65
N GLY A 1089 -6.34 -17.74 28.58
CA GLY A 1089 -6.80 -17.95 27.21
C GLY A 1089 -7.46 -16.70 26.62
N SER A 1090 -7.20 -15.52 27.16
CA SER A 1090 -7.73 -14.26 26.63
C SER A 1090 -6.80 -13.72 25.55
N ASN A 1091 -7.40 -13.12 24.53
CA ASN A 1091 -6.68 -12.43 23.47
C ASN A 1091 -5.87 -11.24 24.00
N GLU A 1092 -4.58 -11.21 23.68
CA GLU A 1092 -3.73 -10.02 23.78
C GLU A 1092 -3.56 -9.40 22.38
N PRO A 1093 -4.41 -8.43 21.99
CA PRO A 1093 -4.44 -7.92 20.63
C PRO A 1093 -3.13 -7.24 20.25
N TYR A 1094 -2.69 -7.44 19.01
CA TYR A 1094 -1.45 -6.89 18.44
C TYR A 1094 -0.18 -7.24 19.22
N SER A 1095 -0.23 -8.33 19.99
CA SER A 1095 0.94 -9.01 20.55
C SER A 1095 1.25 -10.23 19.67
N TYR A 1096 2.03 -9.99 18.61
CA TYR A 1096 2.21 -10.94 17.52
C TYR A 1096 2.71 -12.33 17.97
N SER A 1097 2.35 -13.33 17.16
CA SER A 1097 2.88 -14.69 17.22
C SER A 1097 3.47 -15.08 15.87
N TYR A 1098 4.60 -15.80 15.85
CA TYR A 1098 5.28 -16.22 14.63
C TYR A 1098 5.71 -17.68 14.65
N LEU A 1099 5.74 -18.27 13.46
CA LEU A 1099 6.44 -19.52 13.17
C LEU A 1099 7.38 -19.30 11.99
N PHE A 1100 8.63 -19.72 12.15
CA PHE A 1100 9.68 -19.55 11.14
C PHE A 1100 9.99 -20.87 10.46
N ALA A 1101 10.22 -20.84 9.15
CA ALA A 1101 10.73 -21.98 8.40
C ALA A 1101 12.26 -21.92 8.35
N ILE A 1102 12.92 -22.90 8.96
CA ILE A 1102 14.39 -23.00 8.97
C ILE A 1102 14.82 -24.03 7.91
N PRO A 1103 15.46 -23.62 6.80
CA PRO A 1103 15.93 -24.54 5.77
C PRO A 1103 17.22 -25.24 6.21
N ILE A 1104 17.21 -26.57 6.22
CA ILE A 1104 18.35 -27.41 6.57
C ILE A 1104 18.71 -28.30 5.38
N ASP A 1105 19.82 -28.00 4.72
CA ASP A 1105 20.37 -28.80 3.63
C ASP A 1105 21.18 -29.99 4.15
N PHE A 1106 21.06 -31.15 3.50
CA PHE A 1106 21.83 -32.36 3.80
C PHE A 1106 22.04 -33.24 2.54
N PRO A 1107 23.02 -34.17 2.55
CA PRO A 1107 23.24 -35.07 1.41
C PRO A 1107 22.05 -36.02 1.15
N PRO A 1108 21.81 -36.43 -0.10
CA PRO A 1108 20.83 -37.47 -0.42
C PRO A 1108 21.05 -38.75 0.40
N GLY A 1109 19.96 -39.41 0.80
CA GLY A 1109 20.01 -40.63 1.62
C GLY A 1109 20.25 -40.40 3.11
N THR A 1110 20.22 -39.15 3.59
CA THR A 1110 20.25 -38.86 5.03
C THR A 1110 18.97 -39.37 5.70
N GLU A 1111 19.10 -40.34 6.61
CA GLU A 1111 17.94 -40.99 7.28
C GLU A 1111 17.61 -40.38 8.65
N THR A 1112 18.44 -39.48 9.18
CA THR A 1112 18.25 -38.94 10.53
C THR A 1112 18.69 -37.48 10.62
N LEU A 1113 17.85 -36.65 11.21
CA LEU A 1113 18.15 -35.26 11.60
C LEU A 1113 18.19 -35.18 13.13
N THR A 1114 19.28 -34.71 13.71
CA THR A 1114 19.35 -34.52 15.17
C THR A 1114 19.03 -33.07 15.51
N LEU A 1115 18.01 -32.88 16.34
CA LEU A 1115 17.57 -31.57 16.81
C LEU A 1115 18.64 -30.90 17.70
N PRO A 1116 18.61 -29.55 17.85
CA PRO A 1116 19.46 -28.88 18.82
C PRO A 1116 19.14 -29.35 20.25
N ASN A 1117 20.13 -29.28 21.15
CA ASN A 1117 19.92 -29.45 22.58
C ASN A 1117 19.71 -28.07 23.22
N ASN A 1118 18.52 -27.50 23.03
CA ASN A 1118 18.13 -26.18 23.51
C ASN A 1118 16.62 -26.20 23.85
N ASP A 1119 16.31 -26.26 25.14
CA ASP A 1119 14.94 -26.37 25.65
C ASP A 1119 14.11 -25.09 25.50
N LYS A 1120 14.66 -24.03 24.90
CA LYS A 1120 13.94 -22.82 24.47
C LYS A 1120 13.45 -22.91 23.04
N VAL A 1121 13.86 -23.91 22.27
CA VAL A 1121 13.42 -24.13 20.88
C VAL A 1121 12.21 -25.07 20.86
N ARG A 1122 11.15 -24.66 20.15
CA ARG A 1122 9.95 -25.47 19.91
C ARG A 1122 9.84 -25.78 18.42
N ILE A 1123 9.57 -27.03 18.09
CA ILE A 1123 9.39 -27.49 16.71
C ILE A 1123 7.96 -27.99 16.56
N LEU A 1124 7.22 -27.40 15.62
CA LEU A 1124 5.81 -27.74 15.39
C LEU A 1124 5.65 -28.71 14.22
N ALA A 1125 6.51 -28.61 13.21
CA ALA A 1125 6.49 -29.50 12.05
C ALA A 1125 7.85 -29.58 11.37
N ILE A 1126 8.09 -30.68 10.65
CA ILE A 1126 9.23 -30.83 9.73
C ILE A 1126 8.71 -31.40 8.42
N THR A 1127 9.15 -30.84 7.30
CA THR A 1127 8.85 -31.35 5.96
C THR A 1127 10.16 -31.48 5.16
N VAL A 1128 10.41 -32.65 4.59
CA VAL A 1128 11.55 -32.90 3.70
C VAL A 1128 11.17 -32.65 2.25
N THR A 1129 12.11 -32.19 1.43
CA THR A 1129 11.91 -31.92 -0.01
C THR A 1129 13.13 -32.28 -0.85
N SER A 1130 12.90 -32.65 -2.11
CA SER A 1130 13.92 -33.01 -3.11
C SER A 1130 14.36 -31.80 -3.94
N ASP A 1131 14.45 -30.63 -3.29
CA ASP A 1131 14.36 -29.31 -3.93
C ASP A 1131 15.23 -29.14 -5.18
N HIS A 1132 14.63 -28.57 -6.23
CA HIS A 1132 15.24 -28.35 -7.53
C HIS A 1132 15.86 -26.94 -7.57
N ALA A 1133 17.19 -26.86 -7.65
CA ALA A 1133 17.92 -25.62 -7.98
C ALA A 1133 17.53 -24.39 -7.14
N ALA A 1134 17.96 -24.34 -5.88
CA ALA A 1134 17.71 -23.21 -5.00
C ALA A 1134 18.36 -21.91 -5.54
N ALA A 1135 17.55 -21.06 -6.17
CA ALA A 1135 17.93 -19.69 -6.48
C ALA A 1135 18.16 -18.94 -5.16
N ARG A 1136 19.34 -18.34 -5.02
CA ARG A 1136 19.70 -17.52 -3.86
C ARG A 1136 19.88 -16.08 -4.31
N PRO A 1137 19.16 -15.11 -3.74
CA PRO A 1137 19.34 -13.72 -4.12
C PRO A 1137 20.77 -13.28 -3.80
N VAL A 1138 21.40 -12.57 -4.74
CA VAL A 1138 22.77 -12.03 -4.57
C VAL A 1138 22.76 -10.57 -4.11
N GLN A 1139 21.59 -10.05 -3.78
CA GLN A 1139 21.34 -8.73 -3.22
C GLN A 1139 20.18 -8.84 -2.22
N PRO A 1140 20.09 -7.98 -1.19
CA PRO A 1140 18.89 -7.90 -0.38
C PRO A 1140 17.66 -7.62 -1.26
N LEU A 1141 16.56 -8.34 -1.02
CA LEU A 1141 15.30 -8.15 -1.75
C LEU A 1141 14.45 -7.02 -1.15
N TYR A 1142 14.80 -6.59 0.06
CA TYR A 1142 14.22 -5.47 0.80
C TYR A 1142 15.27 -4.94 1.78
N ASP A 1143 14.97 -3.82 2.45
CA ASP A 1143 15.92 -3.13 3.33
C ASP A 1143 16.46 -4.06 4.44
N THR A 1144 17.72 -3.84 4.84
CA THR A 1144 18.38 -4.64 5.91
C THR A 1144 18.54 -3.87 7.22
N LEU A 1145 18.54 -2.53 7.19
CA LEU A 1145 18.85 -1.63 8.33
C LEU A 1145 20.21 -1.91 8.99
N GLU A 1146 21.10 -2.65 8.30
CA GLU A 1146 22.48 -2.88 8.75
C GLU A 1146 23.32 -1.70 8.23
N HIS A 1147 23.65 -0.76 9.13
CA HIS A 1147 24.46 0.43 8.87
C HIS A 1147 25.91 0.27 9.37
#